data_AF-A0ABD6AIC0-F1
#
_entry.id   AF-A0ABD6AIC0-F1
#
_cell.length_a   1.000
_cell.length_b   1.000
_cell.length_c   1.000
_cell.angle_alpha   90.00
_cell.angle_beta   90.00
_cell.angle_gamma   90.00
#
_symmetry.space_group_name_H-M   'P 1'
#
loop_
_entity.id
_entity.type
_entity.pdbx_description
1 polymer ?
#
loop_
_entity_poly.entity_id
_entity_poly.type
_entity_poly.pdbx_seq_one_letter_code
_entity_poly.pdbx_strand_id
1 'polypeptide(L)'
;MSSDYRVKARALFLAVMMVLSVVAMTTAFTGNAAAVPDEGSGTAEDPYLIDDWADLDAVRDDPGANYELASDLDEDTTGYREVVESDGFDPISGFSGTLDGQGNTINDLQVDSSGHAALFGTINGGVVEDLTIDGASVTGGTDTTGVVAGLMDGGTLSDVTVTGSSVEADNNLAFGGGLVVGATFSKSVKLERVDADGSITVTTSNDDASRIGGLVGKIGLTSVGGPGASITDSSANVEVDGNGAQGGLVGVIGAAGTTTITGTTVSGKITQNTGSIGDNHGGLVGLAKGSGTLRIERSEFTGSLNLNTDGNGANEAGGIIGYTTIETTITESATDASLSFANNGGGIVGRSTASLTITDSYSDARLEVEGPKTAAGRAGGVIGAITGGSVTLENTYATGSAESLIDDPETANVFGGVTGLLEDEVGSEGITVVDQSVYYDSTVEINGESADARGPGQSGPDQPAKKSLSDVESLSSNDLQGSAPIDTMSEFDFGRIWTTQENDYPELRALVDEDTLPVSIGDRRYGTISSAVTNANSGDTIQVESGTYTEDIKLGTDDLTLSGAGAKSTTLVGQGTQPATVFIPSNHPGITVTGFRIEAGSNDNAVDTATGAGSTEITDVTFSKNTLVAGSGEVTAFIGGDHEEITFDQNTFTSSAGDVGKHLFFGGQSSYGSGLASATSESSQNVVTNNDFDSYSTNAIEFEARHGTISRNSFAASGTAIAIPGAVGAGNNINIDGADITVSENNFPAGATGVDFAGSGTLDATLNWWGDANGPSTAANPAQTSGASITGSVEFEPWADAQINTDNPDPSFTSADQISDGSTTVDETDSSTVSSTTIQSNTDEDGSVTVSVSDELPDTGSQSKDDLEEDVSTVDESAEVVSAVEIDPSDTEIESSSATLEFTLSRSNIDDPANIRVVRFNDNTGSFESLSTSWIDTTAASFIVQTQTDGFSLFTIVETAETTAGDPVEPDPLSLTADSDTVAVGENVTLSVTNDATNDPVANATVDLPNRTVQTNTNGTVSVSFTTSGDKRLITTGAPGAEYLADTLTLTVVEADMPNGSLIPLNLTADSNTVVVGENVTLTLSNTNTSEPVAGIPIALPNRTVQTGADGTVTVAFETTGNLTVETAAPTDTYEQDSITLSVERAESPLGGTAGEYDDDGDGTITASELGDAVNAFGQGNLTAAELGDVVTAFGQSQ
;
A
#
# COMPACT_ATOMS: atom_id res chain seq x y z
N MET A 1 45.74 64.62 -55.18
CA MET A 1 45.51 64.19 -53.78
C MET A 1 44.34 63.23 -53.79
N SER A 2 44.62 61.96 -53.52
CA SER A 2 43.87 60.80 -54.00
C SER A 2 42.58 60.51 -53.23
N SER A 3 41.69 59.74 -53.86
CA SER A 3 40.46 59.18 -53.29
C SER A 3 40.66 58.45 -51.97
N ASP A 4 41.87 57.99 -51.66
CA ASP A 4 42.22 57.33 -50.40
C ASP A 4 42.04 58.22 -49.17
N TYR A 5 42.26 59.53 -49.29
CA TYR A 5 42.12 60.42 -48.13
C TYR A 5 40.65 60.62 -47.74
N ARG A 6 39.73 60.55 -48.72
CA ARG A 6 38.29 60.70 -48.47
C ARG A 6 37.65 59.42 -47.92
N VAL A 7 38.18 58.25 -48.28
CA VAL A 7 37.73 56.96 -47.72
C VAL A 7 38.26 56.78 -46.30
N LYS A 8 39.54 57.10 -46.04
CA LYS A 8 40.11 57.03 -44.68
C LYS A 8 39.54 58.09 -43.74
N ALA A 9 39.25 59.30 -44.21
CA ALA A 9 38.58 60.31 -43.40
C ALA A 9 37.11 59.96 -43.09
N ARG A 10 36.40 59.27 -43.99
CA ARG A 10 35.03 58.77 -43.74
C ARG A 10 35.01 57.58 -42.78
N ALA A 11 35.96 56.65 -42.90
CA ALA A 11 36.11 55.53 -41.98
C ALA A 11 36.50 56.01 -40.57
N LEU A 12 37.40 56.99 -40.45
CA LEU A 12 37.77 57.59 -39.17
C LEU A 12 36.63 58.42 -38.56
N PHE A 13 35.84 59.12 -39.37
CA PHE A 13 34.67 59.86 -38.90
C PHE A 13 33.52 58.94 -38.42
N LEU A 14 33.30 57.81 -39.11
CA LEU A 14 32.33 56.78 -38.70
C LEU A 14 32.80 56.03 -37.43
N ALA A 15 34.09 55.70 -37.32
CA ALA A 15 34.64 55.06 -36.13
C ALA A 15 34.59 55.99 -34.91
N VAL A 16 34.87 57.29 -35.09
CA VAL A 16 34.76 58.28 -34.01
C VAL A 16 33.29 58.54 -33.63
N MET A 17 32.34 58.48 -34.57
CA MET A 17 30.91 58.54 -34.24
C MET A 17 30.39 57.28 -33.53
N MET A 18 30.86 56.09 -33.89
CA MET A 18 30.52 54.85 -33.16
C MET A 18 31.08 54.85 -31.73
N VAL A 19 32.31 55.34 -31.53
CA VAL A 19 32.89 55.45 -30.17
C VAL A 19 32.20 56.56 -29.37
N LEU A 20 31.81 57.68 -29.98
CA LEU A 20 31.03 58.72 -29.31
C LEU A 20 29.58 58.31 -29.02
N SER A 21 28.95 57.44 -29.82
CA SER A 21 27.63 56.89 -29.50
C SER A 21 27.68 55.84 -28.40
N VAL A 22 28.75 55.04 -28.33
CA VAL A 22 28.98 54.08 -27.24
C VAL A 22 29.31 54.81 -25.93
N VAL A 23 30.10 55.89 -25.97
CA VAL A 23 30.42 56.69 -24.77
C VAL A 23 29.26 57.60 -24.33
N ALA A 24 28.40 58.05 -25.25
CA ALA A 24 27.18 58.79 -24.91
C ALA A 24 26.04 57.89 -24.39
N MET A 25 26.05 56.59 -24.71
CA MET A 25 25.17 55.60 -24.08
C MET A 25 25.59 55.22 -22.65
N THR A 26 26.85 55.43 -22.27
CA THR A 26 27.33 55.11 -20.91
C THR A 26 27.19 56.26 -19.89
N THR A 27 26.74 57.45 -20.28
CA THR A 27 26.61 58.59 -19.33
C THR A 27 25.25 59.29 -19.37
N ALA A 28 24.20 58.60 -19.84
CA ALA A 28 22.83 59.13 -19.88
C ALA A 28 21.79 58.08 -19.46
N PHE A 29 22.07 57.31 -18.41
CA PHE A 29 21.08 56.65 -17.56
C PHE A 29 21.65 56.61 -16.14
N THR A 30 21.52 57.74 -15.44
CA THR A 30 21.39 57.74 -13.97
C THR A 30 19.96 58.14 -13.67
N GLY A 31 19.02 57.33 -14.16
CA GLY A 31 17.83 57.02 -13.38
C GLY A 31 18.17 55.72 -12.67
N ASN A 32 17.89 55.64 -11.37
CA ASN A 32 18.02 54.41 -10.58
C ASN A 32 17.45 53.23 -11.39
N ALA A 33 18.31 52.36 -11.90
CA ALA A 33 17.95 50.96 -12.07
C ALA A 33 18.13 50.38 -10.67
N ALA A 34 17.01 50.03 -10.03
CA ALA A 34 17.00 49.26 -8.80
C ALA A 34 17.61 47.88 -9.09
N ALA A 35 18.28 47.32 -8.08
CA ALA A 35 19.00 46.07 -8.21
C ALA A 35 17.99 44.92 -8.08
N VAL A 36 17.91 44.07 -9.11
CA VAL A 36 17.42 42.69 -8.96
C VAL A 36 18.33 41.95 -7.96
N PRO A 37 17.89 40.83 -7.36
CA PRO A 37 18.73 40.06 -6.44
C PRO A 37 20.13 39.80 -7.03
N ASP A 38 21.16 39.90 -6.19
CA ASP A 38 22.57 39.92 -6.64
C ASP A 38 23.05 38.53 -7.13
N GLU A 39 22.29 37.47 -6.86
CA GLU A 39 22.57 36.07 -7.23
C GLU A 39 21.48 35.46 -8.13
N GLY A 40 21.89 34.72 -9.16
CA GLY A 40 21.02 34.18 -10.21
C GLY A 40 20.90 35.06 -11.46
N SER A 41 20.26 34.54 -12.51
CA SER A 41 19.95 35.29 -13.74
C SER A 41 18.47 35.35 -14.10
N GLY A 42 17.60 34.80 -13.25
CA GLY A 42 16.15 34.82 -13.39
C GLY A 42 15.60 33.83 -14.43
N THR A 43 16.43 32.93 -14.94
CA THR A 43 16.02 31.85 -15.85
C THR A 43 15.57 30.62 -15.06
N ALA A 44 14.84 29.69 -15.68
CA ALA A 44 14.41 28.47 -15.00
C ALA A 44 15.59 27.63 -14.50
N GLU A 45 16.72 27.62 -15.22
CA GLU A 45 17.93 26.88 -14.83
C GLU A 45 18.87 27.67 -13.88
N ASP A 46 18.56 28.94 -13.59
CA ASP A 46 19.39 29.83 -12.76
C ASP A 46 18.50 30.96 -12.22
N PRO A 47 17.53 30.62 -11.35
CA PRO A 47 16.57 31.58 -10.80
C PRO A 47 17.26 32.60 -9.90
N TYR A 48 16.61 33.74 -9.68
CA TYR A 48 17.08 34.70 -8.70
C TYR A 48 16.83 34.16 -7.28
N LEU A 49 17.84 34.24 -6.42
CA LEU A 49 17.72 33.83 -5.02
C LEU A 49 17.14 34.96 -4.17
N ILE A 50 16.16 34.63 -3.33
CA ILE A 50 15.57 35.54 -2.35
C ILE A 50 16.12 35.13 -0.97
N ASP A 51 17.09 35.91 -0.45
CA ASP A 51 17.71 35.67 0.87
C ASP A 51 17.23 36.70 1.92
N ASP A 52 16.68 37.82 1.48
CA ASP A 52 16.16 38.86 2.37
C ASP A 52 14.91 39.60 1.83
N TRP A 53 14.36 40.50 2.64
CA TRP A 53 13.14 41.24 2.28
C TRP A 53 13.35 42.24 1.14
N ALA A 54 14.57 42.71 0.91
CA ALA A 54 14.88 43.58 -0.21
C ALA A 54 14.92 42.80 -1.53
N ASP A 55 15.38 41.54 -1.51
CA ASP A 55 15.29 40.63 -2.66
C ASP A 55 13.84 40.29 -3.00
N LEU A 56 13.01 40.01 -1.99
CA LEU A 56 11.57 39.80 -2.18
C LEU A 56 10.89 41.06 -2.73
N ASP A 57 11.27 42.24 -2.25
CA ASP A 57 10.80 43.52 -2.79
C ASP A 57 11.18 43.68 -4.27
N ALA A 58 12.38 43.26 -4.65
CA ALA A 58 12.93 43.41 -6.00
C ALA A 58 12.24 42.53 -7.06
N VAL A 59 11.45 41.53 -6.68
CA VAL A 59 10.61 40.75 -7.60
C VAL A 59 9.73 41.65 -8.48
N ARG A 60 9.31 42.81 -7.96
CA ARG A 60 8.50 43.80 -8.70
C ARG A 60 9.21 44.42 -9.91
N ASP A 61 10.54 44.34 -9.98
CA ASP A 61 11.34 44.90 -11.06
C ASP A 61 11.46 43.96 -12.27
N ASP A 62 11.32 42.64 -12.09
CA ASP A 62 11.23 41.65 -13.17
C ASP A 62 10.20 40.54 -12.85
N PRO A 63 8.90 40.84 -12.84
CA PRO A 63 7.84 39.91 -12.41
C PRO A 63 7.64 38.70 -13.34
N GLY A 64 8.40 38.61 -14.45
CA GLY A 64 8.38 37.47 -15.37
C GLY A 64 9.55 36.50 -15.22
N ALA A 65 10.48 36.77 -14.30
CA ALA A 65 11.63 35.90 -14.00
C ALA A 65 11.27 34.76 -13.03
N ASN A 66 12.20 33.82 -12.85
CA ASN A 66 12.08 32.71 -11.91
C ASN A 66 12.85 33.02 -10.63
N TYR A 67 12.28 32.66 -9.49
CA TYR A 67 12.76 32.99 -8.17
C TYR A 67 12.71 31.76 -7.27
N GLU A 68 13.69 31.65 -6.37
CA GLU A 68 13.75 30.64 -5.32
C GLU A 68 13.99 31.32 -3.97
N LEU A 69 13.27 30.90 -2.92
CA LEU A 69 13.65 31.27 -1.55
C LEU A 69 14.92 30.51 -1.15
N ALA A 70 15.92 31.24 -0.66
CA ALA A 70 17.16 30.66 -0.16
C ALA A 70 17.09 30.28 1.32
N SER A 71 16.22 30.95 2.09
CA SER A 71 15.92 30.66 3.49
C SER A 71 14.60 31.29 3.93
N ASP A 72 14.14 30.95 5.12
CA ASP A 72 12.99 31.60 5.77
C ASP A 72 13.17 33.13 5.87
N LEU A 73 12.08 33.86 5.67
CA LEU A 73 12.00 35.31 5.90
C LEU A 73 11.18 35.59 7.15
N ASP A 74 11.70 36.38 8.09
CA ASP A 74 11.01 36.78 9.31
C ASP A 74 11.30 38.24 9.71
N GLU A 75 10.80 38.68 10.87
CA GLU A 75 11.01 40.05 11.40
C GLU A 75 12.49 40.40 11.70
N ASP A 76 13.35 39.39 11.85
CA ASP A 76 14.78 39.50 12.11
C ASP A 76 15.62 39.42 10.81
N THR A 77 15.06 38.92 9.71
CA THR A 77 15.68 38.94 8.37
C THR A 77 15.92 40.38 7.88
N THR A 78 17.03 40.59 7.17
CA THR A 78 17.44 41.92 6.71
C THR A 78 16.36 42.53 5.79
N GLY A 79 16.11 43.84 5.94
CA GLY A 79 15.15 44.57 5.10
C GLY A 79 13.71 44.61 5.64
N TYR A 80 13.32 43.80 6.63
CA TYR A 80 11.93 43.76 7.14
C TYR A 80 11.40 45.15 7.54
N ARG A 81 12.21 45.94 8.26
CA ARG A 81 11.79 47.27 8.74
C ARG A 81 11.60 48.28 7.63
N GLU A 82 12.33 48.12 6.54
CA GLU A 82 12.31 49.00 5.39
C GLU A 82 11.15 48.70 4.44
N VAL A 83 10.79 47.42 4.30
CA VAL A 83 9.82 46.95 3.30
C VAL A 83 8.46 46.62 3.93
N VAL A 84 8.41 46.22 5.20
CA VAL A 84 7.19 45.72 5.87
C VAL A 84 6.72 46.63 7.03
N GLU A 85 7.56 46.93 8.04
CA GLU A 85 7.10 47.59 9.29
C GLU A 85 6.53 49.01 9.10
N SER A 86 6.91 49.76 8.05
CA SER A 86 6.59 51.20 8.00
C SER A 86 5.15 51.50 7.58
N ASP A 87 4.72 50.93 6.46
CA ASP A 87 3.43 51.18 5.82
C ASP A 87 2.78 49.86 5.31
N GLY A 88 3.31 48.70 5.72
CA GLY A 88 3.01 47.40 5.12
C GLY A 88 3.79 47.16 3.82
N PHE A 89 3.93 45.88 3.45
CA PHE A 89 4.50 45.44 2.19
C PHE A 89 3.62 45.91 1.02
N ASP A 90 4.24 46.56 0.03
CA ASP A 90 3.56 47.03 -1.18
C ASP A 90 3.36 45.86 -2.16
N PRO A 91 2.11 45.45 -2.50
CA PRO A 91 1.83 44.24 -3.27
C PRO A 91 2.54 44.15 -4.63
N ILE A 92 3.12 42.99 -4.95
CA ILE A 92 3.76 42.72 -6.24
C ILE A 92 2.68 42.55 -7.32
N SER A 93 2.72 43.42 -8.32
CA SER A 93 1.70 43.45 -9.37
C SER A 93 2.18 42.84 -10.68
N GLY A 94 1.39 41.93 -11.24
CA GLY A 94 1.58 41.40 -12.59
C GLY A 94 2.59 40.27 -12.69
N PHE A 95 2.76 39.50 -11.61
CA PHE A 95 3.64 38.35 -11.54
C PHE A 95 3.25 37.29 -12.58
N SER A 96 4.21 36.81 -13.36
CA SER A 96 3.99 35.86 -14.46
C SER A 96 5.10 34.82 -14.61
N GLY A 97 6.14 34.89 -13.75
CA GLY A 97 7.18 33.88 -13.65
C GLY A 97 6.85 32.83 -12.59
N THR A 98 7.90 32.23 -12.01
CA THR A 98 7.81 31.19 -10.97
C THR A 98 8.43 31.69 -9.68
N LEU A 99 7.76 31.46 -8.56
CA LEU A 99 8.32 31.58 -7.22
C LEU A 99 8.26 30.19 -6.57
N ASP A 100 9.41 29.57 -6.41
CA ASP A 100 9.57 28.32 -5.68
C ASP A 100 10.04 28.65 -4.25
N GLY A 101 9.26 28.24 -3.25
CA GLY A 101 9.58 28.43 -1.86
C GLY A 101 10.64 27.46 -1.33
N GLN A 102 10.91 26.35 -2.01
CA GLN A 102 11.78 25.25 -1.58
C GLN A 102 11.47 24.77 -0.14
N GLY A 103 10.20 24.81 0.25
CA GLY A 103 9.72 24.48 1.59
C GLY A 103 10.02 25.53 2.67
N ASN A 104 10.55 26.70 2.30
CA ASN A 104 10.81 27.80 3.23
C ASN A 104 9.52 28.59 3.56
N THR A 105 9.62 29.37 4.62
CA THR A 105 8.50 30.13 5.20
C THR A 105 8.71 31.64 5.09
N ILE A 106 7.65 32.36 4.68
CA ILE A 106 7.55 33.82 4.86
C ILE A 106 6.70 34.08 6.11
N ASN A 107 7.33 34.61 7.16
CA ASN A 107 6.69 34.90 8.44
C ASN A 107 6.32 36.38 8.55
N ASP A 108 5.24 36.66 9.29
CA ASP A 108 4.86 38.00 9.74
C ASP A 108 4.71 39.03 8.60
N LEU A 109 4.29 38.58 7.42
CA LEU A 109 3.97 39.45 6.29
C LEU A 109 2.82 40.40 6.67
N GLN A 110 3.05 41.71 6.63
CA GLN A 110 2.01 42.71 6.86
C GLN A 110 1.71 43.45 5.56
N VAL A 111 0.45 43.52 5.15
CA VAL A 111 0.00 44.27 3.97
C VAL A 111 -1.16 45.17 4.36
N ASP A 112 -1.06 46.47 4.06
CA ASP A 112 -2.18 47.42 4.18
C ASP A 112 -2.36 48.13 2.83
N SER A 113 -3.34 47.68 2.04
CA SER A 113 -3.55 48.20 0.70
C SER A 113 -5.03 48.35 0.34
N SER A 114 -5.33 49.47 -0.32
CA SER A 114 -6.69 49.73 -0.83
C SER A 114 -6.97 49.14 -2.22
N GLY A 115 -5.94 48.60 -2.88
CA GLY A 115 -6.02 47.91 -4.17
C GLY A 115 -6.17 46.39 -4.00
N HIS A 116 -5.47 45.60 -4.82
CA HIS A 116 -5.36 44.16 -4.64
C HIS A 116 -4.39 43.84 -3.49
N ALA A 117 -4.90 43.73 -2.26
CA ALA A 117 -4.08 43.52 -1.07
C ALA A 117 -3.68 42.04 -0.94
N ALA A 118 -2.38 41.76 -1.07
CA ALA A 118 -1.72 40.45 -0.94
C ALA A 118 -0.19 40.59 -1.07
N LEU A 119 0.56 39.51 -0.89
CA LEU A 119 1.95 39.41 -1.35
C LEU A 119 2.03 39.74 -2.85
N PHE A 120 1.24 39.01 -3.66
CA PHE A 120 1.04 39.31 -5.07
C PHE A 120 -0.29 40.00 -5.28
N GLY A 121 -0.27 41.31 -5.46
CA GLY A 121 -1.47 42.05 -5.86
C GLY A 121 -2.09 41.47 -7.13
N THR A 122 -1.30 41.00 -8.09
CA THR A 122 -1.84 40.24 -9.23
C THR A 122 -0.86 39.19 -9.75
N ILE A 123 -1.36 37.96 -9.95
CA ILE A 123 -0.71 36.90 -10.71
C ILE A 123 -1.37 36.81 -12.09
N ASN A 124 -0.57 36.73 -13.16
CA ASN A 124 -0.97 36.73 -14.56
C ASN A 124 -0.42 35.49 -15.27
N GLY A 125 -0.83 34.30 -14.84
CA GLY A 125 -0.31 33.04 -15.38
C GLY A 125 1.03 32.60 -14.79
N GLY A 126 1.44 33.17 -13.67
CA GLY A 126 2.63 32.73 -12.92
C GLY A 126 2.36 31.50 -12.05
N VAL A 127 3.42 30.97 -11.48
CA VAL A 127 3.44 29.79 -10.59
C VAL A 127 3.99 30.20 -9.24
N VAL A 128 3.33 29.80 -8.16
CA VAL A 128 3.87 29.88 -6.79
C VAL A 128 3.77 28.48 -6.20
N GLU A 129 4.89 27.94 -5.77
CA GLU A 129 4.96 26.57 -5.28
C GLU A 129 5.86 26.39 -4.05
N ASP A 130 5.65 25.31 -3.32
CA ASP A 130 6.47 24.86 -2.18
C ASP A 130 6.73 25.95 -1.13
N LEU A 131 5.69 26.71 -0.77
CA LEU A 131 5.80 27.92 0.04
C LEU A 131 4.87 27.86 1.25
N THR A 132 5.42 28.11 2.44
CA THR A 132 4.62 28.41 3.64
C THR A 132 4.57 29.92 3.89
N ILE A 133 3.39 30.44 4.20
CA ILE A 133 3.22 31.80 4.74
C ILE A 133 2.56 31.68 6.11
N ASP A 134 3.28 32.06 7.16
CA ASP A 134 2.84 31.98 8.55
C ASP A 134 2.63 33.37 9.16
N GLY A 135 1.53 33.54 9.89
CA GLY A 135 1.26 34.76 10.66
C GLY A 135 1.04 36.03 9.80
N ALA A 136 0.65 35.90 8.53
CA ALA A 136 0.41 37.07 7.69
C ALA A 136 -0.81 37.86 8.14
N SER A 137 -0.73 39.20 8.10
CA SER A 137 -1.83 40.11 8.38
C SER A 137 -2.08 41.03 7.19
N VAL A 138 -3.22 40.84 6.52
CA VAL A 138 -3.58 41.59 5.32
C VAL A 138 -4.84 42.42 5.58
N THR A 139 -4.69 43.74 5.48
CA THR A 139 -5.82 44.68 5.51
C THR A 139 -6.10 45.18 4.09
N GLY A 140 -7.31 44.90 3.60
CA GLY A 140 -7.76 45.24 2.26
C GLY A 140 -8.87 46.29 2.22
N GLY A 141 -8.92 47.06 1.13
CA GLY A 141 -9.95 48.09 0.88
C GLY A 141 -11.17 47.58 0.08
N THR A 142 -11.39 48.14 -1.12
CA THR A 142 -12.62 47.92 -1.92
C THR A 142 -12.47 46.92 -3.08
N ASP A 143 -11.25 46.46 -3.38
CA ASP A 143 -11.00 45.59 -4.52
C ASP A 143 -11.02 44.10 -4.12
N THR A 144 -9.90 43.38 -4.22
CA THR A 144 -9.80 41.96 -3.86
C THR A 144 -8.64 41.74 -2.91
N THR A 145 -8.81 40.78 -2.00
CA THR A 145 -7.87 40.59 -0.90
C THR A 145 -7.60 39.12 -0.65
N GLY A 146 -6.33 38.77 -0.47
CA GLY A 146 -5.86 37.46 0.00
C GLY A 146 -4.41 37.56 0.50
N VAL A 147 -3.89 36.49 1.10
CA VAL A 147 -2.50 36.46 1.58
C VAL A 147 -1.53 36.28 0.43
N VAL A 148 -1.75 35.25 -0.39
CA VAL A 148 -0.86 34.94 -1.53
C VAL A 148 -1.17 35.86 -2.70
N ALA A 149 -2.44 35.90 -3.13
CA ALA A 149 -2.83 36.67 -4.30
C ALA A 149 -4.11 37.48 -4.10
N GLY A 150 -4.06 38.77 -4.42
CA GLY A 150 -5.26 39.60 -4.46
C GLY A 150 -6.12 39.20 -5.65
N LEU A 151 -5.51 39.07 -6.83
CA LEU A 151 -6.16 38.63 -8.06
C LEU A 151 -5.28 37.64 -8.84
N MET A 152 -5.85 36.53 -9.29
CA MET A 152 -5.22 35.63 -10.26
C MET A 152 -5.92 35.69 -11.63
N ASP A 153 -5.22 36.17 -12.67
CA ASP A 153 -5.61 36.07 -14.09
C ASP A 153 -4.83 34.92 -14.76
N GLY A 154 -5.20 33.71 -14.34
CA GLY A 154 -4.51 32.46 -14.65
C GLY A 154 -3.31 32.18 -13.75
N GLY A 155 -2.83 30.94 -13.78
CA GLY A 155 -1.64 30.50 -13.02
C GLY A 155 -1.93 29.29 -12.13
N THR A 156 -0.90 28.87 -11.40
CA THR A 156 -0.94 27.73 -10.49
C THR A 156 -0.46 28.14 -9.11
N LEU A 157 -1.17 27.68 -8.07
CA LEU A 157 -0.64 27.54 -6.72
C LEU A 157 -0.55 26.04 -6.44
N SER A 158 0.63 25.55 -6.07
CA SER A 158 0.88 24.14 -5.74
C SER A 158 1.67 24.02 -4.45
N ASP A 159 1.25 23.17 -3.51
CA ASP A 159 2.02 22.95 -2.26
C ASP A 159 2.23 24.26 -1.47
N VAL A 160 1.16 25.04 -1.35
CA VAL A 160 1.16 26.33 -0.66
C VAL A 160 0.37 26.23 0.63
N THR A 161 1.01 26.52 1.75
CA THR A 161 0.37 26.56 3.06
C THR A 161 0.28 28.01 3.56
N VAL A 162 -0.93 28.45 3.89
CA VAL A 162 -1.18 29.71 4.62
C VAL A 162 -1.70 29.34 6.00
N THR A 163 -0.94 29.65 7.05
CA THR A 163 -1.29 29.29 8.43
C THR A 163 -1.18 30.50 9.36
N GLY A 164 -1.93 30.48 10.47
CA GLY A 164 -1.91 31.54 11.48
C GLY A 164 -2.29 32.94 10.96
N SER A 165 -2.85 33.04 9.75
CA SER A 165 -2.95 34.30 9.00
C SER A 165 -4.33 34.93 9.12
N SER A 166 -4.41 36.24 8.90
CA SER A 166 -5.66 37.00 8.95
C SER A 166 -5.82 37.95 7.77
N VAL A 167 -7.05 37.99 7.24
CA VAL A 167 -7.48 38.96 6.24
C VAL A 167 -8.61 39.81 6.83
N GLU A 168 -8.42 41.12 6.89
CA GLU A 168 -9.44 42.08 7.31
C GLU A 168 -9.81 43.02 6.17
N ALA A 169 -11.10 43.30 6.00
CA ALA A 169 -11.58 44.33 5.07
C ALA A 169 -12.66 45.22 5.71
N ASP A 170 -12.49 46.53 5.60
CA ASP A 170 -13.35 47.56 6.21
C ASP A 170 -14.46 48.08 5.27
N ASN A 171 -14.55 47.51 4.07
CA ASN A 171 -15.49 47.86 3.02
C ASN A 171 -16.02 46.61 2.28
N ASN A 172 -17.01 46.80 1.41
CA ASN A 172 -17.59 45.73 0.60
C ASN A 172 -16.57 45.14 -0.39
N LEU A 173 -16.22 43.86 -0.20
CA LEU A 173 -15.42 43.06 -1.15
C LEU A 173 -16.30 42.52 -2.28
N ALA A 174 -16.85 43.43 -3.09
CA ALA A 174 -17.76 43.08 -4.18
C ALA A 174 -17.12 42.15 -5.23
N PHE A 175 -15.79 42.18 -5.30
CA PHE A 175 -14.99 41.42 -6.27
C PHE A 175 -14.43 40.10 -5.72
N GLY A 176 -14.25 39.96 -4.40
CA GLY A 176 -13.86 38.71 -3.73
C GLY A 176 -12.81 38.91 -2.62
N GLY A 177 -13.00 38.26 -1.48
CA GLY A 177 -12.00 38.10 -0.43
C GLY A 177 -11.84 36.63 -0.05
N GLY A 178 -10.62 36.11 -0.11
CA GLY A 178 -10.27 34.77 0.37
C GLY A 178 -9.07 34.86 1.31
N LEU A 179 -8.85 33.87 2.18
CA LEU A 179 -7.61 33.88 2.97
C LEU A 179 -6.39 33.75 2.05
N VAL A 180 -6.45 32.88 1.03
CA VAL A 180 -5.32 32.66 0.12
C VAL A 180 -5.44 33.53 -1.14
N VAL A 181 -6.59 33.47 -1.82
CA VAL A 181 -6.83 34.18 -3.08
C VAL A 181 -8.10 35.03 -3.01
N GLY A 182 -7.99 36.33 -3.29
CA GLY A 182 -9.15 37.23 -3.32
C GLY A 182 -10.14 36.88 -4.43
N ALA A 183 -9.66 36.83 -5.68
CA ALA A 183 -10.46 36.41 -6.82
C ALA A 183 -9.64 35.80 -7.95
N THR A 184 -10.31 35.09 -8.85
CA THR A 184 -9.75 34.61 -10.12
C THR A 184 -10.52 35.15 -11.33
N PHE A 185 -9.83 35.45 -12.44
CA PHE A 185 -10.42 35.92 -13.70
C PHE A 185 -9.76 35.34 -14.95
N SER A 186 -10.50 35.37 -16.08
CA SER A 186 -10.02 35.38 -17.48
C SER A 186 -9.23 34.18 -18.04
N LYS A 187 -8.56 33.34 -17.23
CA LYS A 187 -7.75 32.17 -17.68
C LYS A 187 -7.86 30.98 -16.71
N SER A 188 -7.32 29.82 -17.12
CA SER A 188 -7.24 28.59 -16.31
C SER A 188 -6.47 28.88 -15.01
N VAL A 189 -7.08 28.56 -13.87
CA VAL A 189 -6.46 28.67 -12.54
C VAL A 189 -6.49 27.29 -11.88
N LYS A 190 -5.37 26.89 -11.31
CA LYS A 190 -5.18 25.62 -10.60
C LYS A 190 -4.71 25.90 -9.18
N LEU A 191 -5.41 25.36 -8.20
CA LEU A 191 -4.99 25.30 -6.81
C LEU A 191 -4.89 23.81 -6.45
N GLU A 192 -3.68 23.33 -6.23
CA GLU A 192 -3.36 21.92 -5.99
C GLU A 192 -2.61 21.83 -4.66
N ARG A 193 -3.12 21.08 -3.67
CA ARG A 193 -2.49 20.99 -2.33
C ARG A 193 -2.28 22.36 -1.68
N VAL A 194 -3.34 23.16 -1.65
CA VAL A 194 -3.32 24.48 -1.02
C VAL A 194 -4.07 24.44 0.30
N ASP A 195 -3.35 24.69 1.39
CA ASP A 195 -3.87 24.58 2.75
C ASP A 195 -4.01 25.95 3.40
N ALA A 196 -5.15 26.16 4.05
CA ALA A 196 -5.51 27.44 4.65
C ALA A 196 -6.00 27.29 6.09
N ASP A 197 -5.29 27.87 7.03
CA ASP A 197 -5.67 28.00 8.44
C ASP A 197 -5.57 29.47 8.88
N GLY A 198 -6.66 30.00 9.43
CA GLY A 198 -6.69 31.41 9.82
C GLY A 198 -8.08 32.02 9.86
N SER A 199 -8.17 33.32 9.61
CA SER A 199 -9.46 34.03 9.61
C SER A 199 -9.59 35.08 8.50
N ILE A 200 -10.82 35.26 8.04
CA ILE A 200 -11.21 36.37 7.16
C ILE A 200 -12.40 37.10 7.74
N THR A 201 -12.23 38.40 8.01
CA THR A 201 -13.27 39.27 8.59
C THR A 201 -13.57 40.43 7.66
N VAL A 202 -14.82 40.53 7.20
CA VAL A 202 -15.30 41.62 6.35
C VAL A 202 -16.37 42.42 7.10
N THR A 203 -16.00 43.63 7.51
CA THR A 203 -16.91 44.55 8.22
C THR A 203 -17.51 45.54 7.24
N THR A 204 -18.75 45.32 6.80
CA THR A 204 -19.47 46.28 5.94
C THR A 204 -20.38 47.20 6.75
N SER A 205 -20.53 48.46 6.29
CA SER A 205 -21.43 49.44 6.91
C SER A 205 -22.84 49.48 6.28
N ASN A 206 -23.07 48.65 5.27
CA ASN A 206 -24.29 48.52 4.47
C ASN A 206 -24.58 47.04 4.14
N ASP A 207 -25.84 46.72 3.83
CA ASP A 207 -26.34 45.39 3.37
C ASP A 207 -25.76 44.95 2.00
N ASP A 208 -24.56 45.41 1.64
CA ASP A 208 -23.94 45.06 0.37
C ASP A 208 -23.35 43.64 0.44
N ALA A 209 -23.69 42.81 -0.56
CA ALA A 209 -23.26 41.41 -0.62
C ALA A 209 -21.76 41.28 -0.96
N SER A 210 -20.94 40.92 0.03
CA SER A 210 -19.54 40.52 -0.18
C SER A 210 -19.47 39.08 -0.70
N ARG A 211 -18.30 38.68 -1.21
CA ARG A 211 -18.02 37.32 -1.68
C ARG A 211 -16.81 36.81 -0.92
N ILE A 212 -17.04 35.94 0.04
CA ILE A 212 -16.03 35.58 1.03
C ILE A 212 -15.82 34.08 0.98
N GLY A 213 -14.59 33.65 0.73
CA GLY A 213 -14.18 32.24 0.75
C GLY A 213 -13.16 32.01 1.85
N GLY A 214 -13.11 30.84 2.45
CA GLY A 214 -11.95 30.49 3.28
C GLY A 214 -10.68 30.40 2.43
N LEU A 215 -10.75 29.77 1.26
CA LEU A 215 -9.61 29.69 0.34
C LEU A 215 -9.66 30.77 -0.75
N VAL A 216 -10.77 30.82 -1.51
CA VAL A 216 -10.93 31.73 -2.66
C VAL A 216 -12.21 32.56 -2.54
N GLY A 217 -12.09 33.89 -2.56
CA GLY A 217 -13.28 34.75 -2.46
C GLY A 217 -14.25 34.59 -3.62
N LYS A 218 -13.73 34.58 -4.86
CA LYS A 218 -14.54 34.42 -6.07
C LYS A 218 -13.77 33.76 -7.22
N ILE A 219 -14.42 32.80 -7.86
CA ILE A 219 -14.00 32.27 -9.16
C ILE A 219 -14.80 32.96 -10.28
N GLY A 220 -14.13 33.72 -11.16
CA GLY A 220 -14.75 34.64 -12.14
C GLY A 220 -14.79 34.15 -13.60
N LEU A 221 -15.50 34.90 -14.46
CA LEU A 221 -15.86 34.49 -15.83
C LEU A 221 -14.65 34.30 -16.76
N THR A 222 -14.49 33.06 -17.25
CA THR A 222 -13.74 32.70 -18.45
C THR A 222 -14.55 33.03 -19.71
N SER A 223 -13.90 33.02 -20.88
CA SER A 223 -14.61 33.06 -22.16
C SER A 223 -15.53 31.84 -22.28
N VAL A 224 -16.71 31.98 -22.89
CA VAL A 224 -17.62 30.82 -23.11
C VAL A 224 -16.84 29.69 -23.81
N GLY A 225 -16.68 28.56 -23.13
CA GLY A 225 -15.92 27.39 -23.63
C GLY A 225 -14.42 27.38 -23.32
N GLY A 226 -13.89 28.27 -22.46
CA GLY A 226 -12.52 28.18 -21.94
C GLY A 226 -12.38 27.19 -20.78
N PRO A 227 -11.16 26.72 -20.46
CA PRO A 227 -10.92 25.86 -19.29
C PRO A 227 -11.40 26.57 -18.02
N GLY A 228 -12.12 25.88 -17.14
CA GLY A 228 -12.53 26.44 -15.85
C GLY A 228 -11.41 26.38 -14.81
N ALA A 229 -11.75 26.56 -13.54
CA ALA A 229 -10.79 26.49 -12.43
C ALA A 229 -10.87 25.13 -11.73
N SER A 230 -9.75 24.67 -11.18
CA SER A 230 -9.69 23.46 -10.35
C SER A 230 -9.13 23.79 -8.97
N ILE A 231 -9.74 23.21 -7.95
CA ILE A 231 -9.22 23.12 -6.59
C ILE A 231 -9.12 21.63 -6.28
N THR A 232 -7.93 21.16 -5.93
CA THR A 232 -7.65 19.72 -5.80
C THR A 232 -6.80 19.47 -4.57
N ASP A 233 -7.18 18.44 -3.80
CA ASP A 233 -6.45 17.93 -2.63
C ASP A 233 -6.05 19.04 -1.65
N SER A 234 -6.98 19.97 -1.39
CA SER A 234 -6.74 21.21 -0.62
C SER A 234 -7.53 21.21 0.69
N SER A 235 -7.10 21.98 1.68
CA SER A 235 -7.83 22.10 2.95
C SER A 235 -8.11 23.55 3.38
N ALA A 236 -9.22 23.76 4.08
CA ALA A 236 -9.57 25.07 4.65
C ALA A 236 -10.16 24.96 6.07
N ASN A 237 -9.36 25.32 7.07
CA ASN A 237 -9.79 25.54 8.45
C ASN A 237 -9.84 27.04 8.75
N VAL A 238 -10.76 27.75 8.10
CA VAL A 238 -10.83 29.22 8.15
C VAL A 238 -12.06 29.71 8.89
N GLU A 239 -11.89 30.63 9.85
CA GLU A 239 -13.02 31.38 10.40
C GLU A 239 -13.43 32.49 9.41
N VAL A 240 -14.62 32.36 8.83
CA VAL A 240 -15.18 33.30 7.86
C VAL A 240 -16.25 34.14 8.54
N ASP A 241 -16.02 35.45 8.67
CA ASP A 241 -16.96 36.39 9.26
C ASP A 241 -17.28 37.56 8.32
N GLY A 242 -18.56 37.82 8.06
CA GLY A 242 -18.98 38.82 7.08
C GLY A 242 -20.46 38.72 6.66
N ASN A 243 -20.80 39.35 5.53
CA ASN A 243 -22.16 39.37 4.95
C ASN A 243 -22.12 39.01 3.45
N GLY A 244 -23.22 38.50 2.91
CA GLY A 244 -23.33 38.17 1.48
C GLY A 244 -23.20 36.67 1.17
N ALA A 245 -22.43 36.33 0.14
CA ALA A 245 -22.18 34.94 -0.24
C ALA A 245 -20.89 34.44 0.42
N GLN A 246 -21.01 33.47 1.32
CA GLN A 246 -19.91 32.92 2.11
C GLN A 246 -19.73 31.43 1.84
N GLY A 247 -18.50 31.02 1.53
CA GLY A 247 -18.11 29.62 1.43
C GLY A 247 -16.93 29.36 2.35
N GLY A 248 -16.89 28.22 3.03
CA GLY A 248 -15.69 27.82 3.78
C GLY A 248 -14.52 27.54 2.85
N LEU A 249 -14.76 27.20 1.58
CA LEU A 249 -13.75 27.11 0.53
C LEU A 249 -13.84 28.28 -0.46
N VAL A 250 -14.98 28.42 -1.15
CA VAL A 250 -15.20 29.40 -2.21
C VAL A 250 -16.46 30.23 -1.96
N GLY A 251 -16.33 31.56 -1.89
CA GLY A 251 -17.49 32.44 -1.69
C GLY A 251 -18.47 32.38 -2.85
N VAL A 252 -17.99 32.65 -4.07
CA VAL A 252 -18.82 32.62 -5.28
C VAL A 252 -18.11 31.97 -6.46
N ILE A 253 -18.79 31.01 -7.09
CA ILE A 253 -18.44 30.51 -8.41
C ILE A 253 -19.28 31.26 -9.45
N GLY A 254 -18.58 31.89 -10.39
CA GLY A 254 -19.11 32.75 -11.44
C GLY A 254 -18.65 32.37 -12.84
N ALA A 255 -18.08 31.18 -13.04
CA ALA A 255 -17.36 30.79 -14.26
C ALA A 255 -18.28 30.46 -15.45
N ALA A 256 -17.72 30.55 -16.66
CA ALA A 256 -18.41 30.16 -17.92
C ALA A 256 -18.01 28.75 -18.41
N GLY A 257 -17.01 28.13 -17.79
CA GLY A 257 -16.57 26.74 -18.01
C GLY A 257 -16.81 25.86 -16.78
N THR A 258 -16.32 24.63 -16.80
CA THR A 258 -16.46 23.67 -15.69
C THR A 258 -15.49 23.97 -14.56
N THR A 259 -16.02 24.23 -13.36
CA THR A 259 -15.19 24.32 -12.14
C THR A 259 -15.21 22.98 -11.42
N THR A 260 -14.04 22.48 -11.04
CA THR A 260 -13.88 21.22 -10.31
C THR A 260 -13.33 21.46 -8.91
N ILE A 261 -13.92 20.82 -7.91
CA ILE A 261 -13.42 20.77 -6.53
C ILE A 261 -13.30 19.28 -6.19
N THR A 262 -12.10 18.81 -5.88
CA THR A 262 -11.85 17.38 -5.68
C THR A 262 -10.94 17.16 -4.47
N GLY A 263 -11.20 16.15 -3.64
CA GLY A 263 -10.28 15.79 -2.55
C GLY A 263 -10.16 16.85 -1.45
N THR A 264 -11.21 17.66 -1.22
CA THR A 264 -11.10 18.87 -0.40
C THR A 264 -11.80 18.73 0.95
N THR A 265 -11.12 19.14 2.03
CA THR A 265 -11.68 19.11 3.40
C THR A 265 -11.83 20.51 3.98
N VAL A 266 -12.99 20.83 4.54
CA VAL A 266 -13.28 22.13 5.15
C VAL A 266 -13.85 21.95 6.55
N SER A 267 -13.20 22.52 7.56
CA SER A 267 -13.61 22.42 8.98
C SER A 267 -13.90 23.77 9.64
N GLY A 268 -13.68 24.87 8.90
CA GLY A 268 -13.80 26.23 9.40
C GLY A 268 -15.21 26.62 9.88
N LYS A 269 -15.27 27.68 10.69
CA LYS A 269 -16.53 28.27 11.17
C LYS A 269 -16.94 29.44 10.29
N ILE A 270 -18.18 29.43 9.82
CA ILE A 270 -18.74 30.52 9.02
C ILE A 270 -19.80 31.26 9.86
N THR A 271 -19.63 32.57 10.00
CA THR A 271 -20.50 33.45 10.77
C THR A 271 -20.99 34.61 9.91
N GLN A 272 -22.26 34.99 10.11
CA GLN A 272 -22.84 36.16 9.46
C GLN A 272 -22.94 37.33 10.45
N ASN A 273 -22.45 38.50 10.04
CA ASN A 273 -22.39 39.70 10.89
C ASN A 273 -23.76 40.39 11.07
N THR A 274 -24.57 40.48 10.00
CA THR A 274 -25.91 41.07 10.02
C THR A 274 -26.87 40.31 9.12
N GLY A 275 -28.13 40.12 9.55
CA GLY A 275 -29.16 39.43 8.75
C GLY A 275 -29.64 40.25 7.55
N SER A 276 -28.85 40.28 6.47
CA SER A 276 -29.21 40.89 5.18
C SER A 276 -30.04 39.92 4.31
N ILE A 277 -30.71 40.44 3.27
CA ILE A 277 -31.63 39.66 2.42
C ILE A 277 -30.87 39.02 1.24
N GLY A 278 -30.90 37.69 1.14
CA GLY A 278 -30.39 36.94 -0.03
C GLY A 278 -28.97 36.38 0.12
N ASP A 279 -28.55 36.13 1.37
CA ASP A 279 -27.22 35.64 1.69
C ASP A 279 -27.14 34.11 1.54
N ASN A 280 -26.06 33.63 0.94
CA ASN A 280 -25.91 32.22 0.53
C ASN A 280 -24.65 31.67 1.18
N HIS A 281 -24.82 30.61 1.95
CA HIS A 281 -23.81 30.11 2.86
C HIS A 281 -23.62 28.62 2.63
N GLY A 282 -22.42 28.23 2.21
CA GLY A 282 -22.06 26.84 1.99
C GLY A 282 -20.81 26.48 2.78
N GLY A 283 -20.73 25.26 3.30
CA GLY A 283 -19.49 24.80 3.90
C GLY A 283 -18.34 24.79 2.91
N LEU A 284 -18.57 24.38 1.65
CA LEU A 284 -17.60 24.56 0.57
C LEU A 284 -17.90 25.82 -0.25
N VAL A 285 -19.06 25.88 -0.91
CA VAL A 285 -19.41 26.94 -1.88
C VAL A 285 -20.62 27.73 -1.43
N GLY A 286 -20.47 29.05 -1.25
CA GLY A 286 -21.59 29.93 -0.91
C GLY A 286 -22.64 30.00 -2.03
N LEU A 287 -22.24 30.49 -3.20
CA LEU A 287 -23.12 30.66 -4.36
C LEU A 287 -22.45 30.20 -5.67
N ALA A 288 -23.09 29.26 -6.36
CA ALA A 288 -22.73 28.83 -7.70
C ALA A 288 -23.67 29.42 -8.76
N LYS A 289 -23.14 30.29 -9.64
CA LYS A 289 -23.90 30.95 -10.70
C LYS A 289 -23.07 31.16 -11.96
N GLY A 290 -23.74 31.36 -13.09
CA GLY A 290 -23.07 31.63 -14.36
C GLY A 290 -23.67 30.82 -15.49
N SER A 291 -22.84 30.46 -16.46
CA SER A 291 -23.23 29.63 -17.61
C SER A 291 -22.40 28.36 -17.74
N GLY A 292 -21.47 28.11 -16.80
CA GLY A 292 -20.66 26.90 -16.72
C GLY A 292 -21.33 25.78 -15.92
N THR A 293 -20.52 24.81 -15.50
CA THR A 293 -20.93 23.70 -14.63
C THR A 293 -20.03 23.60 -13.41
N LEU A 294 -20.50 22.94 -12.35
CA LEU A 294 -19.76 22.69 -11.13
C LEU A 294 -19.70 21.18 -10.86
N ARG A 295 -18.51 20.65 -10.59
CA ARG A 295 -18.31 19.26 -10.15
C ARG A 295 -17.56 19.26 -8.82
N ILE A 296 -18.14 18.61 -7.82
CA ILE A 296 -17.56 18.41 -6.50
C ILE A 296 -17.42 16.90 -6.28
N GLU A 297 -16.23 16.45 -5.92
CA GLU A 297 -15.91 15.03 -5.75
C GLU A 297 -15.06 14.82 -4.50
N ARG A 298 -15.24 13.71 -3.78
CA ARG A 298 -14.32 13.31 -2.69
C ARG A 298 -14.05 14.45 -1.72
N SER A 299 -15.10 15.18 -1.34
CA SER A 299 -14.95 16.42 -0.55
C SER A 299 -15.89 16.45 0.63
N GLU A 300 -15.46 17.08 1.72
CA GLU A 300 -16.17 17.06 2.99
C GLU A 300 -16.22 18.42 3.68
N PHE A 301 -17.34 18.70 4.34
CA PHE A 301 -17.47 19.78 5.31
C PHE A 301 -17.77 19.24 6.73
N THR A 302 -16.87 19.53 7.68
CA THR A 302 -16.99 19.14 9.10
C THR A 302 -17.18 20.33 10.05
N GLY A 303 -17.33 21.54 9.50
CA GLY A 303 -17.33 22.79 10.24
C GLY A 303 -18.70 23.18 10.83
N SER A 304 -18.89 24.49 11.03
CA SER A 304 -20.18 25.02 11.48
C SER A 304 -20.60 26.28 10.73
N LEU A 305 -21.91 26.41 10.53
CA LEU A 305 -22.55 27.54 9.89
C LEU A 305 -23.48 28.20 10.91
N ASN A 306 -23.11 29.39 11.40
CA ASN A 306 -23.85 30.12 12.43
C ASN A 306 -24.38 31.44 11.86
N LEU A 307 -25.60 31.44 11.34
CA LEU A 307 -26.16 32.59 10.63
C LEU A 307 -26.96 33.48 11.57
N ASN A 308 -26.76 34.81 11.47
CA ASN A 308 -27.53 35.77 12.23
C ASN A 308 -28.93 35.91 11.65
N THR A 309 -29.89 35.27 12.31
CA THR A 309 -31.27 35.16 11.82
C THR A 309 -32.19 36.30 12.28
N ASP A 310 -31.68 37.39 12.86
CA ASP A 310 -32.52 38.50 13.34
C ASP A 310 -33.14 39.35 12.19
N GLY A 311 -32.73 39.12 10.93
CA GLY A 311 -33.19 39.84 9.74
C GLY A 311 -34.32 39.14 8.96
N ASN A 312 -35.18 39.91 8.27
CA ASN A 312 -36.25 39.39 7.38
C ASN A 312 -35.71 38.83 6.03
N GLY A 313 -34.46 38.40 5.98
CA GLY A 313 -33.78 37.95 4.78
C GLY A 313 -34.01 36.48 4.47
N ALA A 314 -34.15 36.13 3.19
CA ALA A 314 -33.97 34.74 2.76
C ALA A 314 -32.47 34.41 2.89
N ASN A 315 -32.12 33.43 3.70
CA ASN A 315 -30.81 32.83 3.74
C ASN A 315 -30.87 31.37 3.27
N GLU A 316 -29.92 31.00 2.41
CA GLU A 316 -29.71 29.65 1.94
C GLU A 316 -28.46 29.06 2.62
N ALA A 317 -28.60 27.92 3.28
CA ALA A 317 -27.55 27.23 4.01
C ALA A 317 -27.37 25.79 3.48
N GLY A 318 -26.16 25.40 3.11
CA GLY A 318 -25.86 24.03 2.71
C GLY A 318 -24.54 23.54 3.28
N GLY A 319 -24.44 22.25 3.62
CA GLY A 319 -23.18 21.70 4.11
C GLY A 319 -22.09 21.76 3.05
N ILE A 320 -22.42 21.51 1.79
CA ILE A 320 -21.50 21.67 0.66
C ILE A 320 -21.79 22.97 -0.08
N ILE A 321 -23.04 23.18 -0.54
CA ILE A 321 -23.41 24.35 -1.36
C ILE A 321 -24.59 25.10 -0.76
N GLY A 322 -24.44 26.41 -0.53
CA GLY A 322 -25.56 27.27 -0.11
C GLY A 322 -26.65 27.36 -1.18
N TYR A 323 -26.31 27.91 -2.35
CA TYR A 323 -27.24 28.02 -3.48
C TYR A 323 -26.56 27.76 -4.83
N THR A 324 -27.17 26.92 -5.67
CA THR A 324 -26.77 26.72 -7.07
C THR A 324 -27.84 27.09 -8.10
N THR A 325 -27.38 27.74 -9.17
CA THR A 325 -28.16 28.13 -10.37
C THR A 325 -27.55 27.60 -11.67
N ILE A 326 -26.52 26.77 -11.55
CA ILE A 326 -25.83 26.11 -12.67
C ILE A 326 -25.91 24.60 -12.51
N GLU A 327 -25.71 23.88 -13.61
CA GLU A 327 -25.63 22.43 -13.55
C GLU A 327 -24.51 21.98 -12.61
N THR A 328 -24.87 21.16 -11.64
CA THR A 328 -24.00 20.78 -10.53
C THR A 328 -24.00 19.26 -10.34
N THR A 329 -22.82 18.66 -10.21
CA THR A 329 -22.63 17.26 -9.82
C THR A 329 -21.84 17.21 -8.51
N ILE A 330 -22.33 16.44 -7.54
CA ILE A 330 -21.68 16.15 -6.26
C ILE A 330 -21.58 14.63 -6.17
N THR A 331 -20.38 14.10 -5.98
CA THR A 331 -20.13 12.66 -5.92
C THR A 331 -19.15 12.33 -4.80
N GLU A 332 -19.31 11.21 -4.10
CA GLU A 332 -18.36 10.77 -3.06
C GLU A 332 -18.08 11.88 -2.03
N SER A 333 -19.11 12.62 -1.62
CA SER A 333 -18.93 13.81 -0.76
C SER A 333 -19.79 13.73 0.50
N ALA A 334 -19.33 14.38 1.56
CA ALA A 334 -19.95 14.29 2.87
C ALA A 334 -20.14 15.64 3.55
N THR A 335 -21.05 15.64 4.52
CA THR A 335 -21.19 16.71 5.50
C THR A 335 -21.37 16.10 6.89
N ASP A 336 -20.55 16.50 7.86
CA ASP A 336 -20.76 16.30 9.30
C ASP A 336 -20.66 17.65 10.01
N ALA A 337 -21.76 18.42 10.02
CA ALA A 337 -21.70 19.82 10.42
C ALA A 337 -22.97 20.29 11.13
N SER A 338 -22.85 21.39 11.88
CA SER A 338 -24.00 22.10 12.47
C SER A 338 -24.35 23.34 11.66
N LEU A 339 -25.60 23.44 11.20
CA LEU A 339 -26.07 24.52 10.33
C LEU A 339 -27.28 25.24 10.95
N SER A 340 -27.11 26.52 11.31
CA SER A 340 -28.21 27.39 11.71
C SER A 340 -28.65 28.31 10.57
N PHE A 341 -29.96 28.40 10.30
CA PHE A 341 -30.51 29.15 9.17
C PHE A 341 -31.98 29.55 9.38
N ALA A 342 -32.50 30.46 8.56
CA ALA A 342 -33.88 30.96 8.69
C ALA A 342 -34.83 30.53 7.57
N ASN A 343 -34.34 30.31 6.34
CA ASN A 343 -35.19 29.99 5.19
C ASN A 343 -34.96 28.60 4.60
N ASN A 344 -33.87 28.34 3.88
CA ASN A 344 -33.63 26.99 3.33
C ASN A 344 -32.31 26.44 3.86
N GLY A 345 -32.34 25.26 4.46
CA GLY A 345 -31.17 24.55 4.95
C GLY A 345 -31.15 23.12 4.44
N GLY A 346 -30.05 22.73 3.80
CA GLY A 346 -29.82 21.37 3.32
C GLY A 346 -28.55 20.80 3.91
N GLY A 347 -28.56 19.53 4.27
CA GLY A 347 -27.33 18.87 4.74
C GLY A 347 -26.22 18.88 3.70
N ILE A 348 -26.54 18.78 2.40
CA ILE A 348 -25.58 18.93 1.29
C ILE A 348 -25.82 20.24 0.53
N VAL A 349 -27.05 20.50 0.06
CA VAL A 349 -27.38 21.68 -0.76
C VAL A 349 -28.52 22.48 -0.16
N GLY A 350 -28.32 23.77 0.13
CA GLY A 350 -29.37 24.64 0.64
C GLY A 350 -30.50 24.86 -0.36
N ARG A 351 -30.16 25.27 -1.59
CA ARG A 351 -31.14 25.45 -2.68
C ARG A 351 -30.57 25.13 -4.05
N SER A 352 -31.42 24.57 -4.92
CA SER A 352 -31.16 24.47 -6.37
C SER A 352 -32.30 25.03 -7.23
N THR A 353 -31.91 25.65 -8.36
CA THR A 353 -32.81 26.05 -9.48
C THR A 353 -32.41 25.45 -10.83
N ALA A 354 -31.28 24.74 -10.88
CA ALA A 354 -30.72 24.13 -12.07
C ALA A 354 -30.59 22.61 -11.88
N SER A 355 -30.13 21.91 -12.92
CA SER A 355 -29.93 20.47 -12.82
C SER A 355 -28.88 20.13 -11.74
N LEU A 356 -29.20 19.16 -10.90
CA LEU A 356 -28.40 18.75 -9.75
C LEU A 356 -28.31 17.24 -9.71
N THR A 357 -27.10 16.70 -9.69
CA THR A 357 -26.83 15.27 -9.51
C THR A 357 -26.05 15.11 -8.21
N ILE A 358 -26.54 14.28 -7.30
CA ILE A 358 -25.84 13.86 -6.08
C ILE A 358 -25.76 12.35 -6.09
N THR A 359 -24.55 11.79 -6.08
CA THR A 359 -24.33 10.34 -6.08
C THR A 359 -23.35 9.95 -4.98
N ASP A 360 -23.51 8.76 -4.41
CA ASP A 360 -22.54 8.17 -3.47
C ASP A 360 -22.12 9.19 -2.39
N SER A 361 -23.08 9.83 -1.73
CA SER A 361 -22.81 10.97 -0.84
C SER A 361 -23.67 10.87 0.41
N TYR A 362 -23.25 11.52 1.51
CA TYR A 362 -24.06 11.52 2.72
C TYR A 362 -24.05 12.85 3.47
N SER A 363 -24.99 12.98 4.39
CA SER A 363 -25.04 14.11 5.33
C SER A 363 -25.45 13.65 6.73
N ASP A 364 -24.57 13.83 7.69
CA ASP A 364 -24.86 13.76 9.13
C ASP A 364 -25.13 15.16 9.75
N ALA A 365 -25.42 16.15 8.90
CA ALA A 365 -25.56 17.53 9.34
C ALA A 365 -26.74 17.76 10.32
N ARG A 366 -26.46 18.41 11.45
CA ARG A 366 -27.49 18.94 12.36
C ARG A 366 -28.04 20.27 11.83
N LEU A 367 -29.34 20.32 11.58
CA LEU A 367 -30.04 21.47 10.99
C LEU A 367 -30.88 22.21 12.04
N GLU A 368 -30.58 23.49 12.27
CA GLU A 368 -31.27 24.34 13.23
C GLU A 368 -31.98 25.50 12.52
N VAL A 369 -33.31 25.51 12.59
CA VAL A 369 -34.12 26.62 12.06
C VAL A 369 -34.25 27.71 13.13
N GLU A 370 -33.67 28.88 12.85
CA GLU A 370 -33.65 30.09 13.68
C GLU A 370 -34.24 31.30 12.93
N GLY A 371 -34.72 32.35 13.61
CA GLY A 371 -35.04 33.63 12.94
C GLY A 371 -36.46 34.18 13.10
N PRO A 372 -36.85 35.23 12.35
CA PRO A 372 -38.05 35.98 12.62
C PRO A 372 -39.29 35.22 12.15
N LYS A 373 -40.37 35.35 12.92
CA LYS A 373 -41.65 34.62 12.81
C LYS A 373 -42.42 34.77 11.48
N THR A 374 -41.85 35.41 10.46
CA THR A 374 -42.52 35.84 9.23
C THR A 374 -42.15 35.01 8.01
N ALA A 375 -41.07 34.21 8.05
CA ALA A 375 -40.67 33.28 7.00
C ALA A 375 -40.81 31.83 7.50
N ALA A 376 -41.15 30.90 6.60
CA ALA A 376 -41.22 29.48 6.91
C ALA A 376 -39.87 28.83 6.60
N GLY A 377 -39.16 28.39 7.63
CA GLY A 377 -37.91 27.64 7.47
C GLY A 377 -38.17 26.26 6.86
N ARG A 378 -37.28 25.82 5.98
CA ARG A 378 -37.34 24.59 5.18
C ARG A 378 -36.02 23.84 5.37
N ALA A 379 -36.06 22.72 6.07
CA ALA A 379 -34.91 21.88 6.36
C ALA A 379 -35.02 20.54 5.62
N GLY A 380 -33.98 20.16 4.88
CA GLY A 380 -33.87 18.85 4.22
C GLY A 380 -32.56 18.17 4.58
N GLY A 381 -32.60 16.90 4.98
CA GLY A 381 -31.38 16.16 5.34
C GLY A 381 -30.34 16.11 4.22
N VAL A 382 -30.75 16.21 2.95
CA VAL A 382 -29.84 16.35 1.79
C VAL A 382 -30.00 17.71 1.12
N ILE A 383 -31.23 18.10 0.73
CA ILE A 383 -31.50 19.32 -0.04
C ILE A 383 -32.56 20.20 0.64
N GLY A 384 -32.25 21.45 0.97
CA GLY A 384 -33.22 22.37 1.57
C GLY A 384 -34.40 22.68 0.65
N ALA A 385 -34.15 23.14 -0.59
CA ALA A 385 -35.20 23.45 -1.56
C ALA A 385 -34.83 23.20 -3.03
N ILE A 386 -35.77 22.60 -3.77
CA ILE A 386 -35.70 22.39 -5.23
C ILE A 386 -36.78 23.25 -5.89
N THR A 387 -36.34 24.18 -6.74
CA THR A 387 -37.23 25.17 -7.39
C THR A 387 -37.14 25.19 -8.92
N GLY A 388 -36.29 24.35 -9.52
CA GLY A 388 -36.12 24.19 -10.97
C GLY A 388 -35.06 23.15 -11.32
N GLY A 389 -34.98 22.76 -12.60
CA GLY A 389 -34.00 21.78 -13.10
C GLY A 389 -34.39 20.31 -12.90
N SER A 390 -33.55 19.40 -13.40
CA SER A 390 -33.65 17.95 -13.13
C SER A 390 -32.78 17.58 -11.93
N VAL A 391 -33.31 16.79 -11.00
CA VAL A 391 -32.55 16.31 -9.84
C VAL A 391 -32.33 14.80 -9.96
N THR A 392 -31.10 14.34 -9.78
CA THR A 392 -30.75 12.92 -9.68
C THR A 392 -30.10 12.68 -8.33
N LEU A 393 -30.65 11.74 -7.55
CA LEU A 393 -30.12 11.29 -6.27
C LEU A 393 -29.90 9.78 -6.36
N GLU A 394 -28.67 9.33 -6.23
CA GLU A 394 -28.32 7.91 -6.28
C GLU A 394 -27.39 7.59 -5.10
N ASN A 395 -27.58 6.42 -4.46
CA ASN A 395 -26.72 5.94 -3.38
C ASN A 395 -26.40 7.02 -2.32
N THR A 396 -27.43 7.69 -1.82
CA THR A 396 -27.27 8.86 -0.94
C THR A 396 -28.05 8.66 0.34
N TYR A 397 -27.50 9.05 1.50
CA TYR A 397 -28.27 9.02 2.75
C TYR A 397 -28.10 10.26 3.65
N ALA A 398 -29.06 10.46 4.55
CA ALA A 398 -29.01 11.50 5.57
C ALA A 398 -29.35 10.97 6.97
N THR A 399 -28.53 11.33 7.94
CA THR A 399 -28.61 10.85 9.34
C THR A 399 -28.72 12.00 10.34
N GLY A 400 -28.39 13.23 9.93
CA GLY A 400 -28.40 14.38 10.82
C GLY A 400 -29.79 14.81 11.30
N SER A 401 -29.84 15.37 12.51
CA SER A 401 -31.09 15.84 13.13
C SER A 401 -31.56 17.18 12.60
N ALA A 402 -32.85 17.48 12.74
CA ALA A 402 -33.40 18.77 12.32
C ALA A 402 -34.42 19.33 13.30
N GLU A 403 -34.18 20.53 13.82
CA GLU A 403 -35.03 21.14 14.85
C GLU A 403 -35.41 22.60 14.56
N SER A 404 -36.54 23.01 15.14
CA SER A 404 -37.00 24.40 15.12
C SER A 404 -36.76 25.02 16.48
N LEU A 405 -35.93 26.06 16.55
CA LEU A 405 -35.75 26.86 17.77
C LEU A 405 -36.84 27.94 17.93
N ILE A 406 -37.78 28.01 16.98
CA ILE A 406 -38.94 28.91 16.98
C ILE A 406 -40.14 28.24 17.69
N ASP A 407 -40.47 28.70 18.91
CA ASP A 407 -41.68 28.30 19.66
C ASP A 407 -42.90 29.16 19.26
N ASP A 408 -43.36 29.01 18.00
CA ASP A 408 -44.58 29.67 17.50
C ASP A 408 -45.43 28.70 16.65
N PRO A 409 -46.66 28.34 17.08
CA PRO A 409 -47.52 27.45 16.32
C PRO A 409 -48.10 28.06 15.03
N GLU A 410 -47.90 29.35 14.76
CA GLU A 410 -48.34 30.00 13.51
C GLU A 410 -47.26 30.01 12.40
N THR A 411 -46.00 29.66 12.70
CA THR A 411 -44.93 29.51 11.68
C THR A 411 -44.95 28.11 11.07
N ALA A 412 -45.15 28.01 9.76
CA ALA A 412 -45.25 26.75 9.03
C ALA A 412 -43.87 26.23 8.57
N ASN A 413 -42.95 26.00 9.51
CA ASN A 413 -41.66 25.38 9.20
C ASN A 413 -41.87 23.97 8.61
N VAL A 414 -41.02 23.59 7.66
CA VAL A 414 -41.09 22.32 6.94
C VAL A 414 -39.78 21.56 7.12
N PHE A 415 -39.87 20.31 7.54
CA PHE A 415 -38.74 19.41 7.70
C PHE A 415 -38.96 18.16 6.81
N GLY A 416 -37.89 17.65 6.21
CA GLY A 416 -37.92 16.38 5.48
C GLY A 416 -36.59 15.63 5.56
N GLY A 417 -36.65 14.30 5.64
CA GLY A 417 -35.45 13.46 5.75
C GLY A 417 -34.49 13.62 4.57
N VAL A 418 -35.02 13.91 3.37
CA VAL A 418 -34.19 14.19 2.17
C VAL A 418 -34.35 15.63 1.71
N THR A 419 -35.57 16.13 1.53
CA THR A 419 -35.80 17.50 1.07
C THR A 419 -36.84 18.30 1.88
N GLY A 420 -36.55 19.58 2.11
CA GLY A 420 -37.45 20.52 2.81
C GLY A 420 -38.53 21.12 1.92
N LEU A 421 -38.30 21.19 0.60
CA LEU A 421 -39.27 21.73 -0.36
C LEU A 421 -39.02 21.25 -1.80
N LEU A 422 -40.13 20.90 -2.46
CA LEU A 422 -40.25 20.74 -3.91
C LEU A 422 -41.38 21.64 -4.46
N GLU A 423 -41.05 22.73 -5.17
CA GLU A 423 -42.02 23.73 -5.68
C GLU A 423 -42.42 23.53 -7.15
N ASP A 424 -43.68 23.85 -7.51
CA ASP A 424 -44.32 23.57 -8.82
C ASP A 424 -44.69 24.86 -9.62
N GLU A 425 -44.15 26.03 -9.24
CA GLU A 425 -44.67 27.35 -9.68
C GLU A 425 -44.15 27.90 -11.04
N VAL A 426 -43.75 27.05 -11.98
CA VAL A 426 -43.47 27.49 -13.36
C VAL A 426 -44.00 26.52 -14.41
N GLY A 427 -45.32 26.57 -14.65
CA GLY A 427 -45.93 26.20 -15.93
C GLY A 427 -45.50 24.89 -16.60
N SER A 428 -46.02 23.76 -16.14
CA SER A 428 -46.25 22.53 -16.94
C SER A 428 -45.09 21.85 -17.69
N GLU A 429 -43.83 22.25 -17.51
CA GLU A 429 -42.65 21.46 -17.88
C GLU A 429 -41.58 21.59 -16.78
N GLY A 430 -40.92 20.49 -16.37
CA GLY A 430 -39.46 20.59 -16.19
C GLY A 430 -38.78 20.03 -14.94
N ILE A 431 -39.44 19.80 -13.79
CA ILE A 431 -38.75 19.14 -12.65
C ILE A 431 -38.92 17.62 -12.77
N THR A 432 -37.85 16.95 -13.20
CA THR A 432 -37.71 15.49 -13.18
C THR A 432 -36.84 15.14 -11.98
N VAL A 433 -37.32 14.25 -11.12
CA VAL A 433 -36.46 13.64 -10.08
C VAL A 433 -36.25 12.19 -10.44
N VAL A 434 -34.99 11.76 -10.44
CA VAL A 434 -34.59 10.36 -10.46
C VAL A 434 -33.99 10.10 -9.09
N ASP A 435 -34.68 9.33 -8.27
CA ASP A 435 -34.22 8.91 -6.96
C ASP A 435 -34.09 7.39 -6.96
N GLN A 436 -32.90 6.88 -6.65
CA GLN A 436 -32.64 5.44 -6.52
C GLN A 436 -31.73 5.25 -5.31
N SER A 437 -32.05 4.29 -4.44
CA SER A 437 -31.17 3.95 -3.31
C SER A 437 -30.90 5.16 -2.40
N VAL A 438 -31.97 5.90 -2.05
CA VAL A 438 -31.87 7.08 -1.19
C VAL A 438 -32.47 6.78 0.18
N TYR A 439 -31.69 7.00 1.23
CA TYR A 439 -32.06 6.61 2.59
C TYR A 439 -32.07 7.80 3.56
N TYR A 440 -32.85 7.71 4.63
CA TYR A 440 -32.70 8.59 5.78
C TYR A 440 -32.98 7.86 7.10
N ASP A 441 -32.34 8.30 8.18
CA ASP A 441 -32.57 7.72 9.50
C ASP A 441 -33.89 8.22 10.10
N SER A 442 -34.85 7.31 10.23
CA SER A 442 -36.19 7.55 10.77
C SER A 442 -36.25 7.70 12.29
N THR A 443 -35.17 7.36 12.99
CA THR A 443 -35.08 7.39 14.46
C THR A 443 -34.47 8.67 15.01
N VAL A 444 -33.83 9.47 14.14
CA VAL A 444 -33.24 10.76 14.51
C VAL A 444 -34.33 11.82 14.66
N GLU A 445 -34.20 12.66 15.70
CA GLU A 445 -35.24 13.62 16.08
C GLU A 445 -35.43 14.71 15.00
N ILE A 446 -36.64 14.76 14.44
CA ILE A 446 -37.11 15.88 13.63
C ILE A 446 -38.31 16.51 14.34
N ASN A 447 -38.08 17.60 15.08
CA ASN A 447 -39.09 18.38 15.81
C ASN A 447 -40.12 17.54 16.63
N GLY A 448 -39.67 16.48 17.29
CA GLY A 448 -40.49 15.70 18.25
C GLY A 448 -41.52 14.73 17.65
N GLU A 449 -41.55 14.51 16.33
CA GLU A 449 -42.31 13.42 15.68
C GLU A 449 -41.37 12.58 14.79
N SER A 450 -41.59 11.25 14.72
CA SER A 450 -40.77 10.34 13.90
C SER A 450 -40.90 10.69 12.41
N ALA A 451 -39.76 10.74 11.72
CA ALA A 451 -39.57 11.35 10.42
C ALA A 451 -40.35 10.66 9.28
N ASP A 452 -41.34 11.35 8.72
CA ASP A 452 -41.90 10.98 7.40
C ASP A 452 -40.94 11.42 6.28
N ALA A 453 -40.84 10.61 5.23
CA ALA A 453 -39.98 10.80 4.04
C ALA A 453 -40.32 12.06 3.20
N ARG A 454 -41.21 12.90 3.73
CA ARG A 454 -41.62 14.22 3.25
C ARG A 454 -42.03 15.05 4.44
N GLY A 455 -42.07 16.37 4.24
CA GLY A 455 -43.23 17.11 4.71
C GLY A 455 -44.49 16.69 3.95
N PRO A 456 -45.49 16.02 4.55
CA PRO A 456 -46.86 16.39 4.33
C PRO A 456 -47.09 17.70 5.07
N GLY A 457 -46.85 18.83 4.41
CA GLY A 457 -47.62 20.01 4.77
C GLY A 457 -49.08 19.63 4.56
N GLN A 458 -49.83 19.37 5.63
CA GLN A 458 -51.29 19.22 5.55
C GLN A 458 -51.85 20.50 4.95
N SER A 459 -52.12 20.52 3.65
CA SER A 459 -52.96 21.56 3.10
C SER A 459 -54.39 21.27 3.53
N GLY A 460 -55.04 22.28 4.10
CA GLY A 460 -56.49 22.36 4.03
C GLY A 460 -57.02 22.09 2.61
N PRO A 461 -58.30 21.77 2.47
CA PRO A 461 -58.89 21.01 1.35
C PRO A 461 -58.82 21.61 -0.08
N ASP A 462 -58.07 22.70 -0.33
CA ASP A 462 -58.13 23.49 -1.56
C ASP A 462 -56.77 23.74 -2.28
N GLN A 463 -55.70 22.97 -2.03
CA GLN A 463 -54.40 23.11 -2.74
C GLN A 463 -54.13 21.91 -3.69
N PRO A 464 -53.48 22.12 -4.86
CA PRO A 464 -53.17 21.06 -5.83
C PRO A 464 -52.16 20.03 -5.28
N ALA A 465 -52.24 18.80 -5.78
CA ALA A 465 -51.37 17.69 -5.36
C ALA A 465 -49.89 17.99 -5.69
N LYS A 466 -49.03 18.02 -4.67
CA LYS A 466 -47.58 18.24 -4.82
C LYS A 466 -46.84 16.97 -5.28
N LYS A 467 -45.77 17.14 -6.07
CA LYS A 467 -44.83 16.08 -6.49
C LYS A 467 -44.10 15.44 -5.30
N SER A 468 -43.50 14.29 -5.54
CA SER A 468 -43.28 13.20 -4.60
C SER A 468 -42.03 12.43 -5.00
N LEU A 469 -40.99 12.36 -4.17
CA LEU A 469 -39.90 11.38 -4.33
C LEU A 469 -40.49 9.97 -4.19
N SER A 470 -40.23 9.08 -5.16
CA SER A 470 -40.93 7.80 -5.30
C SER A 470 -40.23 6.63 -4.62
N ASP A 471 -38.91 6.68 -4.48
CA ASP A 471 -38.04 5.55 -4.16
C ASP A 471 -37.06 5.90 -3.01
N VAL A 472 -37.46 6.82 -2.13
CA VAL A 472 -36.77 7.12 -0.86
C VAL A 472 -37.24 6.16 0.23
N GLU A 473 -36.30 5.50 0.89
CA GLU A 473 -36.56 4.57 1.99
C GLU A 473 -36.18 5.15 3.36
N SER A 474 -36.99 4.85 4.37
CA SER A 474 -36.73 5.23 5.75
C SER A 474 -36.22 4.01 6.51
N LEU A 475 -35.00 4.09 7.07
CA LEU A 475 -34.40 3.00 7.83
C LEU A 475 -34.19 3.43 9.30
N SER A 476 -34.08 2.47 10.22
CA SER A 476 -33.71 2.79 11.61
C SER A 476 -32.19 2.88 11.75
N SER A 477 -31.66 3.52 12.80
CA SER A 477 -30.19 3.51 13.03
C SER A 477 -29.63 2.08 13.05
N ASN A 478 -30.36 1.12 13.63
CA ASN A 478 -29.92 -0.28 13.66
C ASN A 478 -29.81 -0.93 12.27
N ASP A 479 -30.55 -0.43 11.29
CA ASP A 479 -30.51 -0.91 9.91
C ASP A 479 -29.47 -0.15 9.08
N LEU A 480 -29.01 1.01 9.57
CA LEU A 480 -28.05 1.92 8.93
C LEU A 480 -26.66 1.89 9.58
N GLN A 481 -26.44 1.13 10.65
CA GLN A 481 -25.17 1.11 11.40
C GLN A 481 -24.59 -0.31 11.53
N GLY A 482 -23.30 -0.42 11.79
CA GLY A 482 -22.64 -1.71 11.92
C GLY A 482 -22.60 -2.44 10.59
N SER A 483 -22.78 -3.77 10.60
CA SER A 483 -22.81 -4.59 9.39
C SER A 483 -24.17 -4.65 8.68
N ALA A 484 -25.24 -4.12 9.28
CA ALA A 484 -26.59 -4.15 8.71
C ALA A 484 -26.72 -3.49 7.33
N PRO A 485 -26.04 -2.35 7.03
CA PRO A 485 -26.08 -1.69 5.73
C PRO A 485 -25.78 -2.59 4.52
N ILE A 486 -24.96 -3.64 4.69
CA ILE A 486 -24.64 -4.60 3.62
C ILE A 486 -25.91 -5.26 3.07
N ASP A 487 -26.88 -5.54 3.93
CA ASP A 487 -28.14 -6.18 3.55
C ASP A 487 -29.26 -5.19 3.26
N THR A 488 -29.27 -4.03 3.94
CA THR A 488 -30.37 -3.06 3.90
C THR A 488 -30.18 -1.98 2.83
N MET A 489 -28.94 -1.74 2.38
CA MET A 489 -28.55 -0.77 1.36
C MET A 489 -27.88 -1.48 0.18
N SER A 490 -28.53 -2.51 -0.36
CA SER A 490 -27.92 -3.46 -1.31
C SER A 490 -27.41 -2.88 -2.63
N GLU A 491 -27.81 -1.66 -2.96
CA GLU A 491 -27.36 -0.94 -4.17
C GLU A 491 -26.07 -0.14 -3.91
N PHE A 492 -25.66 0.03 -2.64
CA PHE A 492 -24.38 0.64 -2.27
C PHE A 492 -23.24 -0.36 -2.47
N ASP A 493 -22.14 0.09 -3.06
CA ASP A 493 -20.94 -0.72 -3.24
C ASP A 493 -20.04 -0.67 -1.99
N PHE A 494 -20.29 -1.59 -1.05
CA PHE A 494 -19.44 -1.79 0.14
C PHE A 494 -18.10 -2.49 -0.17
N GLY A 495 -17.86 -2.90 -1.42
CA GLY A 495 -16.60 -3.46 -1.88
C GLY A 495 -15.61 -2.40 -2.36
N ARG A 496 -16.11 -1.25 -2.86
CA ARG A 496 -15.29 -0.22 -3.51
C ARG A 496 -15.51 1.20 -2.97
N ILE A 497 -16.74 1.62 -2.69
CA ILE A 497 -17.08 3.02 -2.42
C ILE A 497 -17.32 3.25 -0.92
N TRP A 498 -18.03 2.33 -0.28
CA TRP A 498 -18.47 2.46 1.11
C TRP A 498 -17.76 1.47 2.02
N THR A 499 -17.58 1.83 3.29
CA THR A 499 -17.14 0.92 4.36
C THR A 499 -18.14 0.98 5.50
N THR A 500 -18.52 -0.18 6.05
CA THR A 500 -19.34 -0.25 7.27
C THR A 500 -18.52 0.09 8.50
N GLN A 501 -19.11 0.82 9.45
CA GLN A 501 -18.45 1.19 10.71
C GLN A 501 -19.05 0.48 11.92
N GLU A 502 -18.22 0.07 12.87
CA GLU A 502 -18.69 -0.63 14.08
C GLU A 502 -19.50 0.32 14.98
N ASN A 503 -20.81 0.11 15.07
CA ASN A 503 -21.75 0.98 15.78
C ASN A 503 -21.87 2.41 15.23
N ASP A 504 -21.45 2.63 13.98
CA ASP A 504 -21.62 3.90 13.28
C ASP A 504 -22.17 3.68 11.86
N TYR A 505 -22.54 4.77 11.20
CA TYR A 505 -23.04 4.76 9.83
C TYR A 505 -21.92 4.41 8.84
N PRO A 506 -22.25 3.95 7.61
CA PRO A 506 -21.28 3.80 6.54
C PRO A 506 -20.42 5.05 6.37
N GLU A 507 -19.20 4.87 5.88
CA GLU A 507 -18.32 5.98 5.51
C GLU A 507 -17.83 5.79 4.07
N LEU A 508 -17.53 6.91 3.42
CA LEU A 508 -16.96 6.92 2.07
C LEU A 508 -15.47 6.59 2.14
N ARG A 509 -15.04 5.54 1.44
CA ARG A 509 -13.61 5.16 1.35
C ARG A 509 -12.76 6.28 0.76
N ALA A 510 -13.33 7.04 -0.18
CA ALA A 510 -12.68 8.17 -0.81
C ALA A 510 -12.38 9.35 0.13
N LEU A 511 -12.98 9.38 1.33
CA LEU A 511 -12.74 10.38 2.37
C LEU A 511 -11.86 9.84 3.50
N VAL A 512 -11.60 8.53 3.51
CA VAL A 512 -10.67 7.91 4.46
C VAL A 512 -9.27 8.10 3.93
N ASP A 513 -8.36 8.58 4.78
CA ASP A 513 -6.94 8.55 4.50
C ASP A 513 -6.51 7.08 4.39
N GLU A 514 -6.25 6.60 3.17
CA GLU A 514 -5.93 5.20 2.90
C GLU A 514 -4.67 4.76 3.67
N ASP A 515 -3.77 5.69 4.01
CA ASP A 515 -2.57 5.40 4.82
C ASP A 515 -2.91 5.02 6.27
N THR A 516 -4.13 5.32 6.74
CA THR A 516 -4.60 4.99 8.09
C THR A 516 -5.30 3.63 8.18
N LEU A 517 -5.62 3.00 7.04
CA LEU A 517 -6.34 1.73 7.01
C LEU A 517 -5.43 0.55 7.38
N PRO A 518 -5.86 -0.33 8.31
CA PRO A 518 -4.95 -1.25 8.99
C PRO A 518 -4.73 -2.60 8.28
N VAL A 519 -5.38 -2.85 7.14
CA VAL A 519 -5.26 -4.09 6.38
C VAL A 519 -4.86 -3.78 4.94
N SER A 520 -3.95 -4.56 4.35
CA SER A 520 -3.48 -4.31 2.98
C SER A 520 -3.27 -5.56 2.14
N ILE A 521 -3.36 -5.40 0.81
CA ILE A 521 -2.93 -6.38 -0.19
C ILE A 521 -2.12 -5.63 -1.25
N GLY A 522 -0.79 -5.65 -1.11
CA GLY A 522 0.07 -4.71 -1.81
C GLY A 522 -0.29 -3.28 -1.39
N ASP A 523 -0.55 -2.40 -2.37
CA ASP A 523 -0.89 -1.01 -2.10
C ASP A 523 -2.37 -0.80 -1.75
N ARG A 524 -3.23 -1.80 -2.00
CA ARG A 524 -4.66 -1.71 -1.70
C ARG A 524 -4.87 -1.80 -0.19
N ARG A 525 -5.59 -0.83 0.39
CA ARG A 525 -5.89 -0.77 1.83
C ARG A 525 -7.37 -1.04 2.15
N TYR A 526 -7.64 -1.65 3.31
CA TYR A 526 -8.96 -2.10 3.75
C TYR A 526 -9.16 -1.80 5.23
N GLY A 527 -10.39 -1.44 5.61
CA GLY A 527 -10.77 -1.22 7.02
C GLY A 527 -10.97 -2.52 7.82
N THR A 528 -11.20 -3.64 7.14
CA THR A 528 -11.48 -4.94 7.76
C THR A 528 -10.74 -6.07 7.04
N ILE A 529 -10.48 -7.16 7.75
CA ILE A 529 -9.82 -8.34 7.19
C ILE A 529 -10.74 -9.04 6.20
N SER A 530 -12.03 -9.11 6.51
CA SER A 530 -13.04 -9.75 5.65
C SER A 530 -13.18 -9.06 4.29
N SER A 531 -13.06 -7.72 4.25
CA SER A 531 -13.06 -6.97 2.99
C SER A 531 -11.81 -7.26 2.15
N ALA A 532 -10.64 -7.37 2.79
CA ALA A 532 -9.42 -7.77 2.09
C ALA A 532 -9.55 -9.19 1.52
N VAL A 533 -10.00 -10.16 2.32
CA VAL A 533 -10.21 -11.55 1.89
C VAL A 533 -11.17 -11.66 0.70
N THR A 534 -12.26 -10.89 0.70
CA THR A 534 -13.24 -10.88 -0.40
C THR A 534 -12.64 -10.36 -1.72
N ASN A 535 -11.64 -9.49 -1.63
CA ASN A 535 -10.98 -8.85 -2.78
C ASN A 535 -9.61 -9.47 -3.11
N ALA A 536 -9.22 -10.53 -2.41
CA ALA A 536 -7.95 -11.21 -2.61
C ALA A 536 -8.03 -12.18 -3.80
N ASN A 537 -6.97 -12.18 -4.61
CA ASN A 537 -6.73 -13.16 -5.66
C ASN A 537 -5.84 -14.30 -5.13
N SER A 538 -5.77 -15.40 -5.89
CA SER A 538 -4.83 -16.48 -5.57
C SER A 538 -3.38 -15.97 -5.66
N GLY A 539 -2.58 -16.30 -4.65
CA GLY A 539 -1.21 -15.82 -4.45
C GLY A 539 -1.10 -14.53 -3.64
N ASP A 540 -2.21 -13.88 -3.29
CA ASP A 540 -2.17 -12.64 -2.52
C ASP A 540 -1.69 -12.86 -1.08
N THR A 541 -1.02 -11.85 -0.52
CA THR A 541 -0.73 -11.77 0.92
C THR A 541 -1.51 -10.61 1.51
N ILE A 542 -2.40 -10.92 2.45
CA ILE A 542 -3.14 -9.96 3.27
C ILE A 542 -2.28 -9.64 4.48
N GLN A 543 -1.77 -8.41 4.56
CA GLN A 543 -1.05 -7.91 5.72
C GLN A 543 -2.01 -7.19 6.66
N VAL A 544 -1.91 -7.49 7.95
CA VAL A 544 -2.77 -6.94 9.00
C VAL A 544 -1.90 -6.27 10.05
N GLU A 545 -2.06 -4.95 10.20
CA GLU A 545 -1.36 -4.16 11.20
C GLU A 545 -1.77 -4.55 12.62
N SER A 546 -0.95 -4.15 13.60
CA SER A 546 -1.26 -4.42 15.01
C SER A 546 -2.61 -3.83 15.42
N GLY A 547 -3.44 -4.64 16.09
CA GLY A 547 -4.78 -4.24 16.48
C GLY A 547 -5.59 -5.41 17.03
N THR A 548 -6.83 -5.11 17.42
CA THR A 548 -7.84 -6.12 17.75
C THR A 548 -8.96 -6.00 16.72
N TYR A 549 -9.24 -7.11 16.03
CA TYR A 549 -10.24 -7.21 14.98
C TYR A 549 -11.32 -8.18 15.45
N THR A 550 -12.57 -7.71 15.48
CA THR A 550 -13.70 -8.52 15.91
C THR A 550 -14.49 -8.97 14.69
N GLU A 551 -14.07 -10.08 14.08
CA GLU A 551 -14.57 -10.59 12.80
C GLU A 551 -14.47 -12.13 12.77
N ASP A 552 -15.30 -12.78 11.97
CA ASP A 552 -15.11 -14.18 11.59
C ASP A 552 -14.58 -14.28 10.16
N ILE A 553 -13.42 -14.89 9.97
CA ILE A 553 -12.67 -14.89 8.71
C ILE A 553 -12.90 -16.19 7.96
N LYS A 554 -13.38 -16.11 6.71
CA LYS A 554 -13.56 -17.25 5.81
C LYS A 554 -12.58 -17.21 4.64
N LEU A 555 -11.59 -18.11 4.63
CA LEU A 555 -10.53 -18.13 3.62
C LEU A 555 -10.90 -19.05 2.45
N GLY A 556 -11.64 -18.51 1.47
CA GLY A 556 -12.16 -19.25 0.31
C GLY A 556 -11.45 -18.98 -1.02
N THR A 557 -10.19 -18.55 -0.98
CA THR A 557 -9.36 -18.24 -2.16
C THR A 557 -8.06 -19.04 -2.05
N ASP A 558 -7.70 -19.75 -3.11
CA ASP A 558 -6.50 -20.60 -3.16
C ASP A 558 -5.21 -19.77 -3.01
N ASP A 559 -4.11 -20.37 -2.54
CA ASP A 559 -2.77 -19.75 -2.44
C ASP A 559 -2.76 -18.42 -1.65
N LEU A 560 -3.60 -18.30 -0.62
CA LEU A 560 -3.77 -17.06 0.14
C LEU A 560 -2.97 -17.06 1.44
N THR A 561 -2.17 -16.01 1.67
CA THR A 561 -1.49 -15.78 2.95
C THR A 561 -2.20 -14.70 3.76
N LEU A 562 -2.63 -15.02 4.97
CA LEU A 562 -3.10 -14.05 5.97
C LEU A 562 -2.00 -13.86 7.03
N SER A 563 -1.44 -12.65 7.11
CA SER A 563 -0.26 -12.32 7.91
C SER A 563 -0.54 -11.16 8.85
N GLY A 564 -0.44 -11.40 10.16
CA GLY A 564 -0.56 -10.37 11.19
C GLY A 564 0.80 -9.84 11.62
N ALA A 565 0.85 -8.60 12.11
CA ALA A 565 2.06 -7.96 12.65
C ALA A 565 2.69 -8.70 13.85
N GLY A 566 2.05 -9.75 14.37
CA GLY A 566 2.57 -10.66 15.37
C GLY A 566 1.52 -11.06 16.42
N ALA A 567 1.60 -12.31 16.90
CA ALA A 567 0.58 -12.88 17.80
C ALA A 567 0.47 -12.19 19.18
N LYS A 568 1.37 -11.24 19.50
CA LYS A 568 1.29 -10.41 20.71
C LYS A 568 0.59 -9.07 20.49
N SER A 569 0.51 -8.62 19.23
CA SER A 569 0.05 -7.29 18.83
C SER A 569 -1.19 -7.34 17.93
N THR A 570 -1.50 -8.49 17.33
CA THR A 570 -2.60 -8.67 16.38
C THR A 570 -3.56 -9.73 16.90
N THR A 571 -4.78 -9.35 17.27
CA THR A 571 -5.78 -10.23 17.87
C THR A 571 -7.03 -10.32 17.00
N LEU A 572 -7.47 -11.55 16.68
CA LEU A 572 -8.77 -11.85 16.06
C LEU A 572 -9.72 -12.37 17.14
N VAL A 573 -10.91 -11.77 17.24
CA VAL A 573 -11.96 -12.17 18.19
C VAL A 573 -13.19 -12.62 17.41
N GLY A 574 -13.54 -13.90 17.51
CA GLY A 574 -14.67 -14.47 16.78
C GLY A 574 -16.02 -13.93 17.24
N GLN A 575 -16.91 -13.68 16.29
CA GLN A 575 -18.29 -13.21 16.50
C GLN A 575 -19.32 -14.34 16.62
N GLY A 576 -18.99 -15.54 16.14
CA GLY A 576 -19.86 -16.72 16.15
C GLY A 576 -20.94 -16.72 15.06
N THR A 577 -20.65 -16.05 13.94
CA THR A 577 -21.41 -16.10 12.68
C THR A 577 -20.91 -17.22 11.75
N GLN A 578 -19.68 -17.71 11.96
CA GLN A 578 -19.05 -18.83 11.24
C GLN A 578 -18.76 -20.01 12.20
N PRO A 579 -18.39 -21.21 11.69
CA PRO A 579 -18.01 -22.36 12.53
C PRO A 579 -16.77 -22.14 13.43
N ALA A 580 -15.94 -21.16 13.08
CA ALA A 580 -14.74 -20.76 13.80
C ALA A 580 -14.39 -19.31 13.50
N THR A 581 -13.53 -18.71 14.33
CA THR A 581 -12.95 -17.38 14.09
C THR A 581 -12.17 -17.35 12.77
N VAL A 582 -11.43 -18.41 12.46
CA VAL A 582 -10.83 -18.64 11.14
C VAL A 582 -11.35 -19.95 10.58
N PHE A 583 -12.10 -19.87 9.48
CA PHE A 583 -12.71 -21.01 8.81
C PHE A 583 -12.14 -21.19 7.40
N ILE A 584 -11.65 -22.39 7.09
CA ILE A 584 -11.15 -22.77 5.77
C ILE A 584 -12.10 -23.79 5.12
N PRO A 585 -12.88 -23.41 4.09
CA PRO A 585 -13.66 -24.35 3.30
C PRO A 585 -12.81 -25.35 2.49
N SER A 586 -13.39 -26.48 2.11
CA SER A 586 -12.73 -27.53 1.31
C SER A 586 -12.41 -27.07 -0.12
N ASN A 587 -11.38 -27.65 -0.76
CA ASN A 587 -10.86 -27.29 -2.10
C ASN A 587 -10.18 -25.92 -2.22
N HIS A 588 -9.49 -25.47 -1.17
CA HIS A 588 -8.70 -24.25 -1.21
C HIS A 588 -7.28 -24.53 -0.69
N PRO A 589 -6.35 -24.98 -1.57
CA PRO A 589 -4.97 -25.27 -1.18
C PRO A 589 -4.13 -24.01 -1.03
N GLY A 590 -2.93 -24.16 -0.46
CA GLY A 590 -1.92 -23.09 -0.38
C GLY A 590 -2.23 -22.00 0.65
N ILE A 591 -3.02 -22.32 1.68
CA ILE A 591 -3.45 -21.33 2.67
C ILE A 591 -2.44 -21.21 3.80
N THR A 592 -1.96 -20.00 4.06
CA THR A 592 -1.09 -19.71 5.22
C THR A 592 -1.75 -18.71 6.16
N VAL A 593 -1.78 -19.03 7.46
CA VAL A 593 -2.24 -18.10 8.51
C VAL A 593 -1.12 -17.93 9.52
N THR A 594 -0.62 -16.70 9.67
CA THR A 594 0.54 -16.44 10.53
C THR A 594 0.49 -15.14 11.31
N GLY A 595 1.06 -15.12 12.52
CA GLY A 595 1.25 -13.90 13.29
C GLY A 595 0.01 -13.36 14.01
N PHE A 596 -0.97 -14.22 14.35
CA PHE A 596 -2.20 -13.80 15.04
C PHE A 596 -2.35 -14.42 16.43
N ARG A 597 -2.96 -13.69 17.36
CA ARG A 597 -3.71 -14.26 18.47
C ARG A 597 -5.14 -14.49 18.01
N ILE A 598 -5.61 -15.73 17.94
CA ILE A 598 -6.94 -16.08 17.45
C ILE A 598 -7.77 -16.57 18.63
N GLU A 599 -8.78 -15.79 19.02
CA GLU A 599 -9.71 -16.10 20.10
C GLU A 599 -11.02 -16.64 19.53
N ALA A 600 -11.37 -17.86 19.95
CA ALA A 600 -12.61 -18.49 19.54
C ALA A 600 -13.85 -17.75 20.06
N GLY A 601 -14.90 -17.71 19.23
CA GLY A 601 -16.24 -17.27 19.62
C GLY A 601 -16.90 -18.16 20.69
N SER A 602 -18.08 -17.78 21.16
CA SER A 602 -18.81 -18.53 22.18
C SER A 602 -19.40 -19.84 21.63
N ASN A 603 -18.77 -20.97 21.99
CA ASN A 603 -19.04 -22.34 21.50
C ASN A 603 -18.45 -22.69 20.12
N ASP A 604 -17.54 -21.86 19.60
CA ASP A 604 -16.86 -22.11 18.34
C ASP A 604 -15.40 -22.54 18.56
N ASN A 605 -14.74 -22.96 17.48
CA ASN A 605 -13.31 -23.23 17.46
C ASN A 605 -12.54 -21.93 17.13
N ALA A 606 -11.26 -21.85 17.48
CA ALA A 606 -10.41 -20.76 16.98
C ALA A 606 -10.13 -20.97 15.48
N VAL A 607 -9.89 -22.22 15.09
CA VAL A 607 -9.65 -22.64 13.72
C VAL A 607 -10.50 -23.88 13.41
N ASP A 608 -11.13 -23.88 12.24
CA ASP A 608 -11.86 -25.04 11.72
C ASP A 608 -11.65 -25.17 10.20
N THR A 609 -11.39 -26.40 9.74
CA THR A 609 -11.34 -26.74 8.32
C THR A 609 -12.48 -27.70 7.96
N ALA A 610 -13.27 -27.33 6.94
CA ALA A 610 -14.43 -28.04 6.37
C ALA A 610 -15.04 -29.22 7.16
N THR A 611 -16.21 -28.98 7.74
CA THR A 611 -17.02 -29.99 8.44
C THR A 611 -18.04 -30.67 7.52
N GLY A 612 -18.03 -32.02 7.45
CA GLY A 612 -19.20 -32.81 7.02
C GLY A 612 -18.97 -33.96 6.03
N ALA A 613 -19.79 -35.01 6.16
CA ALA A 613 -19.77 -36.20 5.30
C ALA A 613 -20.09 -35.85 3.85
N GLY A 614 -19.04 -35.67 3.04
CA GLY A 614 -19.12 -35.24 1.64
C GLY A 614 -18.17 -34.12 1.25
N SER A 615 -17.39 -33.56 2.19
CA SER A 615 -16.33 -32.62 1.84
C SER A 615 -15.23 -33.32 1.04
N THR A 616 -14.76 -32.63 0.02
CA THR A 616 -13.53 -32.91 -0.72
C THR A 616 -12.32 -32.51 0.13
N GLU A 617 -11.14 -32.86 -0.36
CA GLU A 617 -9.85 -32.77 0.34
C GLU A 617 -9.43 -31.34 0.71
N ILE A 618 -8.74 -31.19 1.84
CA ILE A 618 -8.01 -29.97 2.25
C ILE A 618 -6.52 -30.28 2.10
N THR A 619 -5.78 -29.50 1.33
CA THR A 619 -4.36 -29.76 1.07
C THR A 619 -3.56 -28.50 1.30
N ASP A 620 -2.30 -28.63 1.71
CA ASP A 620 -1.33 -27.52 1.80
C ASP A 620 -1.86 -26.32 2.61
N VAL A 621 -2.03 -26.52 3.91
CA VAL A 621 -2.48 -25.47 4.84
C VAL A 621 -1.48 -25.34 5.97
N THR A 622 -0.98 -24.13 6.19
CA THR A 622 -0.01 -23.82 7.23
C THR A 622 -0.55 -22.82 8.24
N PHE A 623 -0.55 -23.20 9.51
CA PHE A 623 -0.72 -22.29 10.64
C PHE A 623 0.64 -22.10 11.31
N SER A 624 1.17 -20.88 11.32
CA SER A 624 2.47 -20.64 11.96
C SER A 624 2.56 -19.39 12.82
N LYS A 625 3.33 -19.43 13.91
CA LYS A 625 3.58 -18.25 14.77
C LYS A 625 2.31 -17.63 15.35
N ASN A 626 1.25 -18.42 15.56
CA ASN A 626 -0.01 -17.95 16.11
C ASN A 626 -0.16 -18.29 17.60
N THR A 627 -1.00 -17.55 18.32
CA THR A 627 -1.54 -17.94 19.62
C THR A 627 -3.01 -18.32 19.47
N LEU A 628 -3.33 -19.60 19.53
CA LEU A 628 -4.67 -20.14 19.37
C LEU A 628 -5.33 -20.29 20.76
N VAL A 629 -6.41 -19.55 20.99
CA VAL A 629 -7.07 -19.47 22.30
C VAL A 629 -8.43 -20.12 22.20
N ALA A 630 -8.61 -21.22 22.94
CA ALA A 630 -9.88 -21.93 22.91
C ALA A 630 -11.00 -21.16 23.61
N GLY A 631 -12.21 -21.35 23.08
CA GLY A 631 -13.46 -20.90 23.67
C GLY A 631 -14.05 -21.94 24.62
N SER A 632 -15.36 -21.89 24.83
CA SER A 632 -16.09 -22.89 25.63
C SER A 632 -16.35 -24.22 24.90
N GLY A 633 -15.84 -24.38 23.67
CA GLY A 633 -15.94 -25.60 22.86
C GLY A 633 -15.06 -26.76 23.36
N GLU A 634 -15.23 -27.94 22.76
CA GLU A 634 -14.40 -29.12 23.09
C GLU A 634 -13.02 -29.08 22.43
N VAL A 635 -12.81 -28.33 21.33
CA VAL A 635 -11.58 -28.33 20.52
C VAL A 635 -11.12 -26.89 20.23
N THR A 636 -9.81 -26.62 20.20
CA THR A 636 -9.28 -25.29 19.81
C THR A 636 -9.11 -25.16 18.29
N ALA A 637 -8.44 -26.14 17.68
CA ALA A 637 -8.23 -26.26 16.25
C ALA A 637 -8.74 -27.62 15.76
N PHE A 638 -9.73 -27.59 14.87
CA PHE A 638 -10.40 -28.78 14.36
C PHE A 638 -10.07 -28.98 12.88
N ILE A 639 -9.40 -30.09 12.57
CA ILE A 639 -9.05 -30.48 11.20
C ILE A 639 -9.90 -31.68 10.80
N GLY A 640 -11.00 -31.43 10.08
CA GLY A 640 -11.94 -32.47 9.64
C GLY A 640 -11.78 -32.87 8.17
N GLY A 641 -12.34 -34.02 7.80
CA GLY A 641 -12.40 -34.48 6.40
C GLY A 641 -11.15 -35.24 5.94
N ASP A 642 -10.98 -35.38 4.63
CA ASP A 642 -9.71 -35.84 4.04
C ASP A 642 -8.74 -34.65 3.97
N HIS A 643 -7.50 -34.81 4.42
CA HIS A 643 -6.57 -33.69 4.62
C HIS A 643 -5.09 -34.09 4.46
N GLU A 644 -4.36 -33.43 3.56
CA GLU A 644 -2.95 -33.70 3.29
C GLU A 644 -2.09 -32.44 3.51
N GLU A 645 -0.85 -32.59 3.96
CA GLU A 645 0.11 -31.48 4.11
C GLU A 645 -0.39 -30.33 5.02
N ILE A 646 -1.11 -30.67 6.09
CA ILE A 646 -1.51 -29.67 7.10
C ILE A 646 -0.38 -29.48 8.11
N THR A 647 0.10 -28.25 8.23
CA THR A 647 1.25 -27.88 9.06
C THR A 647 0.84 -26.93 10.19
N PHE A 648 1.20 -27.28 11.42
CA PHE A 648 1.20 -26.39 12.58
C PHE A 648 2.65 -26.20 13.04
N ASP A 649 3.21 -25.01 12.84
CA ASP A 649 4.60 -24.68 13.19
C ASP A 649 4.71 -23.45 14.10
N GLN A 650 5.44 -23.51 15.20
CA GLN A 650 5.68 -22.34 16.09
C GLN A 650 4.41 -21.71 16.68
N ASN A 651 3.34 -22.47 16.91
CA ASN A 651 2.11 -21.94 17.53
C ASN A 651 2.08 -22.17 19.04
N THR A 652 1.34 -21.31 19.75
CA THR A 652 0.99 -21.50 21.15
C THR A 652 -0.51 -21.81 21.27
N PHE A 653 -0.85 -22.93 21.88
CA PHE A 653 -2.23 -23.32 22.17
C PHE A 653 -2.52 -23.06 23.65
N THR A 654 -3.60 -22.30 23.93
CA THR A 654 -3.94 -21.91 25.30
C THR A 654 -5.46 -21.77 25.50
N SER A 655 -5.89 -21.47 26.72
CA SER A 655 -7.29 -21.29 27.10
C SER A 655 -7.48 -20.11 28.05
N SER A 656 -8.52 -19.32 27.83
CA SER A 656 -8.92 -18.21 28.71
C SER A 656 -9.85 -18.64 29.86
N ALA A 657 -10.43 -19.84 29.81
CA ALA A 657 -11.52 -20.29 30.69
C ALA A 657 -11.19 -21.51 31.60
N GLY A 658 -9.94 -21.98 31.61
CA GLY A 658 -9.49 -23.21 32.29
C GLY A 658 -9.23 -24.36 31.31
N ASP A 659 -8.91 -25.56 31.79
CA ASP A 659 -8.54 -26.69 30.93
C ASP A 659 -9.62 -26.98 29.87
N VAL A 660 -9.25 -26.92 28.58
CA VAL A 660 -10.14 -27.22 27.44
C VAL A 660 -10.23 -28.72 27.20
N GLY A 661 -11.18 -29.19 26.39
CA GLY A 661 -11.24 -30.61 26.01
C GLY A 661 -9.94 -31.03 25.32
N LYS A 662 -9.77 -30.58 24.07
CA LYS A 662 -8.61 -30.85 23.22
C LYS A 662 -8.08 -29.56 22.61
N HIS A 663 -6.78 -29.47 22.35
CA HIS A 663 -6.24 -28.34 21.58
C HIS A 663 -6.33 -28.62 20.09
N LEU A 664 -5.65 -29.65 19.61
CA LEU A 664 -5.56 -29.97 18.18
C LEU A 664 -6.18 -31.34 17.92
N PHE A 665 -7.13 -31.39 16.98
CA PHE A 665 -7.78 -32.63 16.56
C PHE A 665 -7.67 -32.82 15.05
N PHE A 666 -7.05 -33.91 14.63
CA PHE A 666 -7.08 -34.39 13.25
C PHE A 666 -8.10 -35.53 13.14
N GLY A 667 -9.23 -35.29 12.48
CA GLY A 667 -10.32 -36.23 12.33
C GLY A 667 -10.54 -36.66 10.88
N GLY A 668 -10.50 -37.96 10.61
CA GLY A 668 -10.86 -38.50 9.29
C GLY A 668 -12.37 -38.53 9.01
N GLN A 669 -12.77 -38.80 7.76
CA GLN A 669 -14.19 -38.93 7.30
C GLN A 669 -15.08 -39.82 8.20
N SER A 670 -14.50 -40.80 8.90
CA SER A 670 -15.24 -41.73 9.77
C SER A 670 -15.66 -41.16 11.13
N SER A 671 -15.00 -40.10 11.61
CA SER A 671 -15.26 -39.49 12.92
C SER A 671 -16.65 -38.81 12.98
N TYR A 672 -17.33 -38.66 11.83
CA TYR A 672 -18.70 -38.13 11.69
C TYR A 672 -19.84 -39.17 11.78
N GLY A 673 -19.57 -40.45 12.07
CA GLY A 673 -20.63 -41.46 12.23
C GLY A 673 -21.48 -41.72 10.97
N SER A 674 -20.99 -41.33 9.79
CA SER A 674 -21.74 -41.31 8.52
C SER A 674 -21.81 -42.66 7.79
N GLY A 675 -21.12 -43.70 8.27
CA GLY A 675 -21.18 -45.05 7.68
C GLY A 675 -20.61 -45.17 6.26
N LEU A 676 -19.92 -44.14 5.77
CA LEU A 676 -19.21 -44.12 4.49
C LEU A 676 -17.70 -44.23 4.75
N ALA A 677 -17.23 -45.44 5.01
CA ALA A 677 -15.79 -45.71 5.00
C ALA A 677 -15.31 -45.71 3.55
N SER A 678 -14.69 -44.62 3.09
CA SER A 678 -13.78 -44.73 1.95
C SER A 678 -12.50 -45.40 2.46
N ALA A 679 -12.11 -46.50 1.84
CA ALA A 679 -10.88 -47.24 2.15
C ALA A 679 -9.61 -46.53 1.65
N THR A 680 -9.71 -45.27 1.23
CA THR A 680 -8.66 -44.50 0.52
C THR A 680 -8.38 -43.13 1.15
N SER A 681 -8.70 -42.87 2.43
CA SER A 681 -8.42 -41.55 3.04
C SER A 681 -6.95 -41.18 2.87
N GLU A 682 -6.67 -40.12 2.10
CA GLU A 682 -5.32 -39.65 1.73
C GLU A 682 -4.66 -38.83 2.84
N SER A 683 -5.23 -38.83 4.05
CA SER A 683 -4.72 -38.03 5.17
C SER A 683 -3.28 -38.37 5.54
N SER A 684 -2.35 -37.57 5.03
CA SER A 684 -0.93 -37.87 5.05
C SER A 684 -0.09 -36.59 5.09
N GLN A 685 1.19 -36.75 5.43
CA GLN A 685 2.17 -35.65 5.46
C GLN A 685 1.81 -34.48 6.40
N ASN A 686 0.96 -34.71 7.41
CA ASN A 686 0.63 -33.67 8.38
C ASN A 686 1.79 -33.45 9.37
N VAL A 687 2.10 -32.19 9.67
CA VAL A 687 3.24 -31.82 10.50
C VAL A 687 2.76 -30.98 11.68
N VAL A 688 3.12 -31.41 12.89
CA VAL A 688 2.91 -30.62 14.10
C VAL A 688 4.27 -30.43 14.75
N THR A 689 4.86 -29.25 14.59
CA THR A 689 6.22 -28.99 15.06
C THR A 689 6.43 -27.65 15.75
N ASN A 690 7.38 -27.59 16.68
CA ASN A 690 7.73 -26.36 17.42
C ASN A 690 6.54 -25.68 18.14
N ASN A 691 5.48 -26.41 18.51
CA ASN A 691 4.32 -25.81 19.17
C ASN A 691 4.39 -25.97 20.70
N ASP A 692 3.79 -25.02 21.42
CA ASP A 692 3.60 -25.08 22.88
C ASP A 692 2.13 -25.27 23.23
N PHE A 693 1.82 -26.34 23.96
CA PHE A 693 0.46 -26.70 24.37
C PHE A 693 0.29 -26.52 25.88
N ASP A 694 -0.39 -25.45 26.26
CA ASP A 694 -0.76 -25.15 27.66
C ASP A 694 -2.06 -25.86 28.07
N SER A 695 -2.31 -26.06 29.36
CA SER A 695 -3.60 -26.38 30.03
C SER A 695 -4.74 -27.02 29.20
N TYR A 696 -4.83 -28.36 29.22
CA TYR A 696 -5.89 -29.15 28.58
C TYR A 696 -6.40 -30.28 29.50
N SER A 697 -7.65 -30.70 29.36
CA SER A 697 -8.33 -31.65 30.27
C SER A 697 -8.41 -33.08 29.73
N THR A 698 -8.42 -33.24 28.40
CA THR A 698 -8.39 -34.56 27.75
C THR A 698 -7.09 -34.75 26.98
N ASN A 699 -6.92 -34.16 25.78
CA ASN A 699 -5.77 -34.41 24.91
C ASN A 699 -5.16 -33.09 24.40
N ALA A 700 -3.84 -32.90 24.39
CA ALA A 700 -3.27 -31.75 23.65
C ALA A 700 -3.43 -31.98 22.14
N ILE A 701 -2.98 -33.13 21.66
CA ILE A 701 -3.13 -33.58 20.29
C ILE A 701 -3.91 -34.91 20.28
N GLU A 702 -4.96 -34.96 19.48
CA GLU A 702 -5.59 -36.22 19.09
C GLU A 702 -5.47 -36.40 17.58
N PHE A 703 -4.71 -37.42 17.19
CA PHE A 703 -4.26 -37.63 15.83
C PHE A 703 -4.93 -38.88 15.23
N GLU A 704 -6.06 -38.68 14.53
CA GLU A 704 -6.80 -39.73 13.83
C GLU A 704 -6.48 -39.76 12.31
N ALA A 705 -5.21 -39.49 11.94
CA ALA A 705 -4.70 -39.50 10.57
C ALA A 705 -3.66 -40.62 10.33
N ARG A 706 -3.36 -40.95 9.06
CA ARG A 706 -2.49 -42.09 8.72
C ARG A 706 -1.00 -41.76 8.78
N HIS A 707 -0.57 -40.66 8.16
CA HIS A 707 0.84 -40.26 8.14
C HIS A 707 1.03 -38.88 8.74
N GLY A 708 2.09 -38.71 9.53
CA GLY A 708 2.47 -37.40 10.03
C GLY A 708 3.68 -37.41 10.95
N THR A 709 4.20 -36.22 11.19
CA THR A 709 5.33 -35.97 12.09
C THR A 709 4.88 -35.07 13.22
N ILE A 710 5.10 -35.52 14.46
CA ILE A 710 4.87 -34.71 15.67
C ILE A 710 6.23 -34.53 16.34
N SER A 711 6.83 -33.35 16.20
CA SER A 711 8.20 -33.14 16.69
C SER A 711 8.46 -31.79 17.32
N ARG A 712 9.40 -31.69 18.27
CA ARG A 712 9.78 -30.40 18.89
C ARG A 712 8.63 -29.65 19.56
N ASN A 713 7.59 -30.35 20.01
CA ASN A 713 6.49 -29.73 20.73
C ASN A 713 6.73 -29.78 22.25
N SER A 714 6.15 -28.83 22.97
CA SER A 714 6.13 -28.73 24.43
C SER A 714 4.71 -28.92 24.97
N PHE A 715 4.56 -29.63 26.08
CA PHE A 715 3.25 -30.00 26.64
C PHE A 715 3.15 -29.70 28.14
N ALA A 716 2.00 -29.16 28.57
CA ALA A 716 1.67 -28.96 29.99
C ALA A 716 1.34 -30.27 30.74
N ALA A 717 1.54 -30.29 32.06
CA ALA A 717 1.33 -31.47 32.91
C ALA A 717 -0.16 -31.74 33.22
N SER A 718 -0.98 -31.89 32.18
CA SER A 718 -2.41 -32.18 32.27
C SER A 718 -2.83 -33.18 31.20
N GLY A 719 -3.96 -33.87 31.37
CA GLY A 719 -4.51 -34.81 30.38
C GLY A 719 -3.50 -35.81 29.77
N THR A 720 -3.69 -36.08 28.49
CA THR A 720 -2.79 -36.83 27.60
C THR A 720 -2.15 -35.88 26.59
N ALA A 721 -0.83 -35.88 26.44
CA ALA A 721 -0.18 -35.02 25.45
C ALA A 721 -0.54 -35.45 24.02
N ILE A 722 -0.27 -36.71 23.66
CA ILE A 722 -0.57 -37.22 22.32
C ILE A 722 -1.44 -38.48 22.44
N ALA A 723 -2.65 -38.42 21.88
CA ALA A 723 -3.55 -39.55 21.75
C ALA A 723 -3.65 -39.99 20.28
N ILE A 724 -3.34 -41.26 20.00
CA ILE A 724 -3.46 -41.87 18.67
C ILE A 724 -4.39 -43.08 18.81
N PRO A 725 -5.70 -42.90 18.62
CA PRO A 725 -6.68 -43.94 18.87
C PRO A 725 -6.62 -45.07 17.84
N GLY A 726 -6.94 -46.29 18.27
CA GLY A 726 -7.09 -47.45 17.39
C GLY A 726 -8.44 -47.49 16.69
N ALA A 727 -8.70 -48.53 15.89
CA ALA A 727 -10.01 -48.76 15.28
C ALA A 727 -11.09 -49.04 16.35
N VAL A 728 -11.79 -48.00 16.82
CA VAL A 728 -12.81 -48.13 17.87
C VAL A 728 -14.18 -48.48 17.27
N GLY A 729 -14.45 -49.78 17.09
CA GLY A 729 -15.82 -50.30 16.92
C GLY A 729 -16.55 -49.93 15.60
N ALA A 730 -17.68 -50.60 15.37
CA ALA A 730 -18.35 -50.76 14.07
C ALA A 730 -18.76 -49.44 13.37
N GLY A 731 -17.83 -48.84 12.65
CA GLY A 731 -18.02 -47.62 11.85
C GLY A 731 -16.71 -46.93 11.46
N ASN A 732 -15.69 -46.99 12.33
CA ASN A 732 -14.36 -46.43 12.07
C ASN A 732 -13.43 -47.50 11.50
N ASN A 733 -13.08 -47.37 10.22
CA ASN A 733 -12.29 -48.35 9.47
C ASN A 733 -10.86 -47.84 9.19
N ILE A 734 -10.38 -46.84 9.93
CA ILE A 734 -9.01 -46.33 9.83
C ILE A 734 -8.10 -47.26 10.65
N ASN A 735 -7.28 -48.04 9.95
CA ASN A 735 -6.19 -48.78 10.56
C ASN A 735 -4.95 -47.86 10.55
N ILE A 736 -4.72 -47.14 11.64
CA ILE A 736 -3.50 -46.35 11.84
C ILE A 736 -2.36 -47.34 12.13
N ASP A 737 -1.32 -47.32 11.31
CA ASP A 737 -0.09 -48.06 11.54
C ASP A 737 0.94 -47.12 12.18
N GLY A 738 1.50 -47.51 13.32
CA GLY A 738 2.51 -46.71 14.03
C GLY A 738 3.77 -46.46 13.19
N ALA A 739 4.04 -47.28 12.17
CA ALA A 739 5.17 -47.08 11.26
C ALA A 739 5.02 -45.84 10.36
N ASP A 740 3.80 -45.31 10.22
CA ASP A 740 3.50 -44.15 9.36
C ASP A 740 3.55 -42.82 10.14
N ILE A 741 3.75 -42.86 11.47
CA ILE A 741 3.77 -41.69 12.35
C ILE A 741 5.09 -41.66 13.11
N THR A 742 5.76 -40.51 13.08
CA THR A 742 6.98 -40.27 13.88
C THR A 742 6.69 -39.25 14.97
N VAL A 743 7.00 -39.61 16.21
CA VAL A 743 6.92 -38.72 17.38
C VAL A 743 8.33 -38.54 17.92
N SER A 744 9.01 -37.43 17.64
CA SER A 744 10.41 -37.27 18.03
C SER A 744 10.72 -35.89 18.56
N GLU A 745 11.75 -35.77 19.39
CA GLU A 745 12.24 -34.47 19.88
C GLU A 745 11.21 -33.63 20.67
N ASN A 746 10.17 -34.22 21.23
CA ASN A 746 9.17 -33.52 22.03
C ASN A 746 9.55 -33.47 23.52
N ASN A 747 9.01 -32.47 24.23
CA ASN A 747 9.12 -32.30 25.67
C ASN A 747 7.84 -32.72 26.40
N PHE A 748 7.82 -33.93 26.94
CA PHE A 748 6.74 -34.41 27.78
C PHE A 748 6.97 -34.07 29.27
N PRO A 749 5.93 -33.65 30.01
CA PRO A 749 6.04 -33.37 31.43
C PRO A 749 5.99 -34.65 32.28
N ALA A 750 6.85 -34.72 33.29
CA ALA A 750 6.88 -35.84 34.24
C ALA A 750 5.51 -36.10 34.89
N GLY A 751 5.11 -37.37 34.97
CA GLY A 751 3.86 -37.80 35.61
C GLY A 751 2.58 -37.60 34.79
N ALA A 752 2.63 -37.03 33.59
CA ALA A 752 1.50 -36.97 32.66
C ALA A 752 1.38 -38.27 31.82
N THR A 753 0.29 -38.40 31.06
CA THR A 753 0.23 -39.37 29.95
C THR A 753 0.89 -38.74 28.74
N GLY A 754 2.07 -39.24 28.35
CA GLY A 754 2.81 -38.69 27.22
C GLY A 754 2.19 -39.14 25.89
N VAL A 755 2.21 -40.45 25.65
CA VAL A 755 1.67 -41.05 24.42
C VAL A 755 0.68 -42.15 24.76
N ASP A 756 -0.57 -42.00 24.29
CA ASP A 756 -1.60 -43.04 24.32
C ASP A 756 -1.80 -43.63 22.92
N PHE A 757 -1.14 -44.75 22.62
CA PHE A 757 -1.18 -45.39 21.30
C PHE A 757 -2.05 -46.65 21.31
N ALA A 758 -3.11 -46.64 20.52
CA ALA A 758 -4.03 -47.77 20.37
C ALA A 758 -4.09 -48.33 18.93
N GLY A 759 -3.20 -47.89 18.04
CA GLY A 759 -3.10 -48.33 16.65
C GLY A 759 -2.51 -49.73 16.45
N SER A 760 -2.21 -50.05 15.19
CA SER A 760 -1.50 -51.27 14.77
C SER A 760 -0.01 -50.98 14.53
N GLY A 761 0.85 -52.00 14.45
CA GLY A 761 2.29 -51.78 14.27
C GLY A 761 3.00 -51.28 15.53
N THR A 762 4.16 -50.66 15.36
CA THR A 762 4.94 -50.03 16.44
C THR A 762 5.14 -48.57 16.09
N LEU A 763 4.78 -47.67 17.00
CA LEU A 763 4.97 -46.23 16.85
C LEU A 763 6.42 -45.87 17.17
N ASP A 764 7.10 -45.14 16.29
CA ASP A 764 8.38 -44.52 16.59
C ASP A 764 8.15 -43.28 17.46
N ALA A 765 8.50 -43.40 18.74
CA ALA A 765 8.51 -42.32 19.72
C ALA A 765 9.94 -42.11 20.30
N THR A 766 10.97 -42.29 19.49
CA THR A 766 12.37 -42.11 19.91
C THR A 766 12.74 -40.62 20.03
N LEU A 767 13.89 -40.33 20.65
CA LEU A 767 14.48 -38.99 20.76
C LEU A 767 13.64 -37.96 21.53
N ASN A 768 12.64 -38.38 22.30
CA ASN A 768 11.84 -37.48 23.13
C ASN A 768 12.42 -37.29 24.54
N TRP A 769 12.19 -36.12 25.13
CA TRP A 769 12.37 -35.90 26.57
C TRP A 769 11.09 -36.29 27.31
N TRP A 770 11.17 -37.31 28.17
CA TRP A 770 10.01 -37.84 28.88
C TRP A 770 9.76 -37.17 30.24
N GLY A 771 10.40 -36.04 30.53
CA GLY A 771 10.30 -35.37 31.85
C GLY A 771 11.19 -35.99 32.93
N ASP A 772 11.90 -37.07 32.62
CA ASP A 772 12.82 -37.79 33.51
C ASP A 772 13.99 -38.32 32.69
N ALA A 773 15.23 -38.10 33.16
CA ALA A 773 16.45 -38.53 32.48
C ALA A 773 16.55 -40.05 32.29
N ASN A 774 15.77 -40.82 33.06
CA ASN A 774 15.71 -42.27 32.94
C ASN A 774 14.64 -42.75 31.94
N GLY A 775 13.97 -41.82 31.24
CA GLY A 775 13.00 -42.13 30.20
C GLY A 775 11.56 -42.29 30.72
N PRO A 776 10.67 -42.87 29.89
CA PRO A 776 9.23 -42.90 30.15
C PRO A 776 8.84 -43.87 31.27
N SER A 777 7.70 -43.59 31.90
CA SER A 777 7.09 -44.49 32.88
C SER A 777 6.28 -45.59 32.17
N THR A 778 6.92 -46.72 31.85
CA THR A 778 6.28 -47.91 31.28
C THR A 778 6.84 -49.20 31.88
N ALA A 779 6.06 -50.29 31.83
CA ALA A 779 6.51 -51.60 32.31
C ALA A 779 7.69 -52.17 31.48
N ALA A 780 7.87 -51.69 30.26
CA ALA A 780 9.01 -52.05 29.41
C ALA A 780 10.32 -51.36 29.85
N ASN A 781 10.24 -50.24 30.58
CA ASN A 781 11.39 -49.54 31.13
C ASN A 781 11.69 -50.06 32.55
N PRO A 782 12.83 -50.76 32.78
CA PRO A 782 13.15 -51.36 34.07
C PRO A 782 13.49 -50.32 35.16
N ALA A 783 13.76 -49.06 34.80
CA ALA A 783 14.23 -48.02 35.72
C ALA A 783 13.17 -47.48 36.70
N GLN A 784 11.88 -47.82 36.51
CA GLN A 784 10.75 -47.34 37.35
C GLN A 784 10.78 -45.82 37.57
N THR A 785 10.69 -45.07 36.47
CA THR A 785 10.90 -43.62 36.43
C THR A 785 9.64 -42.83 36.82
N SER A 786 9.81 -41.51 36.98
CA SER A 786 8.69 -40.56 37.11
C SER A 786 8.33 -39.87 35.80
N GLY A 787 8.90 -40.31 34.68
CA GLY A 787 8.65 -39.73 33.37
C GLY A 787 7.20 -39.90 32.91
N ALA A 788 6.84 -39.23 31.83
CA ALA A 788 5.54 -39.35 31.20
C ALA A 788 5.26 -40.81 30.81
N SER A 789 4.02 -41.23 30.96
CA SER A 789 3.61 -42.62 30.71
C SER A 789 3.32 -42.87 29.23
N ILE A 790 3.54 -44.12 28.82
CA ILE A 790 3.28 -44.62 27.48
C ILE A 790 2.32 -45.80 27.56
N THR A 791 1.33 -45.85 26.66
CA THR A 791 0.49 -47.02 26.42
C THR A 791 0.70 -47.55 24.99
N GLY A 792 0.41 -48.83 24.77
CA GLY A 792 0.50 -49.43 23.43
C GLY A 792 1.88 -49.97 23.04
N SER A 793 2.05 -50.26 21.75
CA SER A 793 3.32 -50.70 21.15
C SER A 793 4.08 -49.50 20.62
N VAL A 794 4.99 -48.98 21.45
CA VAL A 794 5.74 -47.75 21.18
C VAL A 794 7.22 -48.02 21.39
N GLU A 795 8.03 -47.65 20.41
CA GLU A 795 9.48 -47.61 20.48
C GLU A 795 9.89 -46.25 21.05
N PHE A 796 10.61 -46.23 22.16
CA PHE A 796 10.96 -44.99 22.89
C PHE A 796 12.46 -44.88 23.19
N GLU A 797 13.25 -45.82 22.69
CA GLU A 797 14.71 -45.89 22.83
C GLU A 797 15.37 -45.61 21.48
N PRO A 798 16.35 -44.68 21.40
CA PRO A 798 16.88 -43.85 22.49
C PRO A 798 15.91 -42.74 22.92
N TRP A 799 16.07 -42.21 24.14
CA TRP A 799 15.37 -41.03 24.64
C TRP A 799 16.36 -39.91 25.02
N ALA A 800 15.88 -38.67 25.12
CA ALA A 800 16.71 -37.53 25.54
C ALA A 800 16.95 -37.54 27.06
N ASP A 801 18.15 -37.18 27.50
CA ASP A 801 18.55 -37.16 28.92
C ASP A 801 18.34 -35.79 29.59
N ALA A 802 18.01 -34.77 28.80
CA ALA A 802 17.63 -33.44 29.23
C ALA A 802 16.46 -32.92 28.40
N GLN A 803 15.82 -31.86 28.92
CA GLN A 803 14.78 -31.14 28.20
C GLN A 803 15.34 -30.57 26.90
N ILE A 804 14.59 -30.77 25.81
CA ILE A 804 14.96 -30.34 24.47
C ILE A 804 14.68 -28.85 24.35
N ASN A 805 15.65 -28.09 23.82
CA ASN A 805 15.40 -26.69 23.51
C ASN A 805 14.62 -26.62 22.19
N THR A 806 13.33 -26.35 22.26
CA THR A 806 12.47 -26.22 21.09
C THR A 806 12.77 -24.96 20.26
N ASP A 807 13.62 -24.06 20.76
CA ASP A 807 14.05 -22.85 20.07
C ASP A 807 15.44 -23.00 19.37
N ASN A 808 16.11 -24.16 19.43
CA ASN A 808 17.48 -24.38 18.92
C ASN A 808 17.60 -25.66 18.05
N PRO A 809 18.20 -25.62 16.84
CA PRO A 809 18.18 -26.72 15.87
C PRO A 809 19.09 -27.93 16.16
N ASP A 810 19.75 -28.04 17.32
CA ASP A 810 20.70 -29.13 17.61
C ASP A 810 20.54 -29.70 19.05
N PRO A 811 19.79 -30.80 19.24
CA PRO A 811 19.66 -31.48 20.52
C PRO A 811 20.77 -32.53 20.73
N SER A 812 21.51 -32.44 21.84
CA SER A 812 22.44 -33.49 22.26
C SER A 812 21.70 -34.71 22.80
N PHE A 813 21.92 -35.90 22.21
CA PHE A 813 21.39 -37.18 22.69
C PHE A 813 22.48 -38.01 23.41
N THR A 814 22.09 -38.85 24.38
CA THR A 814 23.04 -39.74 25.05
C THR A 814 23.35 -40.98 24.21
N SER A 815 24.64 -41.25 24.04
CA SER A 815 25.16 -42.53 23.58
C SER A 815 24.65 -43.69 24.48
N ALA A 816 24.20 -44.77 23.85
CA ALA A 816 23.45 -45.89 24.43
C ALA A 816 24.18 -46.80 25.46
N ASP A 817 24.93 -46.25 26.41
CA ASP A 817 25.85 -47.05 27.24
C ASP A 817 25.68 -46.93 28.76
N GLN A 818 24.46 -46.68 29.27
CA GLN A 818 24.21 -46.68 30.72
C GLN A 818 22.86 -47.34 31.10
N ILE A 819 22.79 -48.68 31.02
CA ILE A 819 21.90 -49.48 31.87
C ILE A 819 22.76 -50.37 32.78
N SER A 820 22.75 -50.07 34.07
CA SER A 820 23.41 -50.87 35.10
C SER A 820 22.56 -52.08 35.50
N ASP A 821 23.03 -53.30 35.23
CA ASP A 821 22.77 -54.47 36.10
C ASP A 821 24.11 -55.10 36.53
N GLY A 822 24.23 -55.35 37.83
CA GLY A 822 25.46 -55.78 38.47
C GLY A 822 25.62 -57.30 38.50
N SER A 823 26.80 -57.79 38.13
CA SER A 823 27.69 -58.60 39.00
C SER A 823 28.85 -59.23 38.23
N THR A 824 30.02 -58.64 38.42
CA THR A 824 31.37 -59.24 38.52
C THR A 824 32.05 -59.93 37.32
N THR A 825 33.05 -59.18 36.82
CA THR A 825 34.43 -59.56 36.44
C THR A 825 34.62 -60.49 35.25
N VAL A 826 34.88 -59.89 34.08
CA VAL A 826 35.83 -60.41 33.09
C VAL A 826 36.71 -59.24 32.62
N ASP A 827 38.00 -59.52 32.60
CA ASP A 827 39.11 -58.72 32.06
C ASP A 827 38.77 -58.09 30.70
N GLU A 828 39.16 -56.83 30.53
CA GLU A 828 39.17 -56.14 29.24
C GLU A 828 40.04 -56.88 28.22
N THR A 829 39.51 -57.10 27.02
CA THR A 829 40.11 -56.59 25.78
C THR A 829 39.13 -56.83 24.64
N ASP A 830 38.62 -55.71 24.17
CA ASP A 830 37.61 -55.50 23.15
C ASP A 830 38.17 -55.68 21.72
N SER A 831 37.24 -55.62 20.77
CA SER A 831 37.35 -55.45 19.33
C SER A 831 37.37 -56.74 18.49
N SER A 832 36.20 -57.02 17.93
CA SER A 832 36.08 -57.57 16.57
C SER A 832 35.13 -56.69 15.77
N THR A 833 35.69 -55.89 14.86
CA THR A 833 34.98 -55.31 13.72
C THR A 833 35.55 -55.89 12.43
N VAL A 834 34.67 -56.13 11.44
CA VAL A 834 34.75 -55.66 10.04
C VAL A 834 33.50 -56.17 9.30
N SER A 835 32.71 -55.23 8.78
CA SER A 835 31.75 -55.39 7.67
C SER A 835 32.36 -54.74 6.42
N SER A 836 32.25 -55.38 5.24
CA SER A 836 32.94 -54.99 3.99
C SER A 836 31.98 -54.40 2.94
N THR A 837 32.32 -53.25 2.37
CA THR A 837 31.61 -52.56 1.27
C THR A 837 31.87 -53.20 -0.11
N THR A 838 30.90 -53.18 -1.02
CA THR A 838 30.94 -53.86 -2.34
C THR A 838 31.45 -52.93 -3.46
N ILE A 839 32.54 -53.29 -4.16
CA ILE A 839 33.10 -52.56 -5.31
C ILE A 839 32.46 -53.05 -6.62
N GLN A 840 31.80 -52.16 -7.39
CA GLN A 840 31.42 -52.41 -8.80
C GLN A 840 32.42 -51.72 -9.73
N SER A 841 33.04 -52.47 -10.64
CA SER A 841 33.90 -51.92 -11.70
C SER A 841 33.17 -51.97 -13.05
N ASN A 842 32.99 -50.81 -13.69
CA ASN A 842 32.67 -50.71 -15.12
C ASN A 842 33.92 -50.25 -15.86
N THR A 843 34.30 -50.98 -16.90
CA THR A 843 35.43 -50.61 -17.77
C THR A 843 34.85 -49.99 -19.04
N ASP A 844 35.06 -48.70 -19.21
CA ASP A 844 34.65 -47.99 -20.43
C ASP A 844 35.75 -48.10 -21.51
N GLU A 845 35.41 -47.85 -22.78
CA GLU A 845 36.25 -48.09 -23.98
C GLU A 845 37.61 -47.35 -23.97
N ASP A 846 37.84 -46.48 -22.99
CA ASP A 846 38.98 -45.57 -22.85
C ASP A 846 40.03 -46.09 -21.85
N GLY A 847 39.76 -47.21 -21.17
CA GLY A 847 40.67 -47.85 -20.21
C GLY A 847 40.64 -47.25 -18.80
N SER A 848 39.68 -46.37 -18.48
CA SER A 848 39.42 -45.91 -17.11
C SER A 848 38.49 -46.88 -16.37
N VAL A 849 38.78 -47.12 -15.10
CA VAL A 849 37.94 -47.90 -14.18
C VAL A 849 37.24 -46.91 -13.24
N THR A 850 35.91 -46.95 -13.20
CA THR A 850 35.09 -46.17 -12.26
C THR A 850 34.73 -47.04 -11.05
N VAL A 851 34.94 -46.53 -9.84
CA VAL A 851 34.63 -47.19 -8.56
C VAL A 851 33.71 -46.28 -7.75
N SER A 852 32.53 -46.79 -7.37
CA SER A 852 31.51 -46.07 -6.59
C SER A 852 31.45 -46.57 -5.14
N VAL A 853 31.48 -45.65 -4.17
CA VAL A 853 31.42 -45.93 -2.72
C VAL A 853 30.32 -45.09 -2.08
N SER A 854 29.48 -45.71 -1.23
CA SER A 854 28.39 -45.05 -0.50
C SER A 854 28.68 -44.99 1.00
N ASP A 855 28.37 -43.84 1.61
CA ASP A 855 28.62 -43.46 3.02
C ASP A 855 28.44 -44.59 4.04
N GLU A 856 29.55 -45.15 4.48
CA GLU A 856 29.74 -45.67 5.84
C GLU A 856 31.25 -45.62 6.11
N LEU A 857 31.66 -44.91 7.17
CA LEU A 857 33.03 -45.00 7.69
C LEU A 857 33.31 -46.47 8.01
N PRO A 858 34.25 -47.13 7.32
CA PRO A 858 34.59 -48.49 7.68
C PRO A 858 35.27 -48.45 9.05
N ASP A 859 34.78 -49.27 9.97
CA ASP A 859 35.48 -49.64 11.20
C ASP A 859 36.71 -50.49 10.79
N THR A 860 37.69 -49.83 10.16
CA THR A 860 38.99 -50.41 9.86
C THR A 860 39.73 -50.41 11.18
N GLY A 861 39.84 -51.59 11.80
CA GLY A 861 40.46 -51.77 13.11
C GLY A 861 41.96 -51.45 13.18
N SER A 862 42.40 -50.31 12.64
CA SER A 862 43.76 -49.80 12.76
C SER A 862 43.88 -48.28 12.96
N GLN A 863 42.89 -47.42 12.65
CA GLN A 863 42.92 -45.97 12.96
C GLN A 863 41.50 -45.40 13.15
N SER A 864 41.26 -44.62 14.22
CA SER A 864 40.01 -43.89 14.47
C SER A 864 39.88 -42.64 13.58
N LYS A 865 38.68 -42.03 13.48
CA LYS A 865 38.48 -40.74 12.77
C LYS A 865 39.50 -39.70 13.27
N ASP A 866 39.70 -39.61 14.58
CA ASP A 866 40.67 -38.72 15.22
C ASP A 866 42.12 -39.06 14.83
N ASP A 867 42.48 -40.34 14.70
CA ASP A 867 43.84 -40.74 14.26
C ASP A 867 44.06 -40.40 12.77
N LEU A 868 43.03 -40.57 11.94
CA LEU A 868 43.06 -40.19 10.52
C LEU A 868 43.10 -38.68 10.35
N GLU A 869 42.39 -37.92 11.19
CA GLU A 869 42.48 -36.45 11.24
C GLU A 869 43.86 -36.00 11.70
N GLU A 870 44.46 -36.66 12.70
CA GLU A 870 45.84 -36.37 13.11
C GLU A 870 46.82 -36.61 11.96
N ASP A 871 46.68 -37.71 11.22
CA ASP A 871 47.57 -38.02 10.11
C ASP A 871 47.32 -37.14 8.86
N VAL A 872 46.06 -36.81 8.56
CA VAL A 872 45.64 -35.94 7.44
C VAL A 872 45.97 -34.46 7.73
N SER A 873 45.98 -34.05 9.00
CA SER A 873 46.39 -32.70 9.41
C SER A 873 47.81 -32.33 8.94
N THR A 874 48.65 -33.34 8.69
CA THR A 874 49.99 -33.14 8.12
C THR A 874 49.99 -32.64 6.67
N VAL A 875 48.85 -32.74 5.99
CA VAL A 875 48.60 -32.24 4.62
C VAL A 875 47.82 -30.94 4.66
N ASP A 876 46.81 -30.84 5.52
CA ASP A 876 46.04 -29.62 5.76
C ASP A 876 45.52 -29.61 7.21
N GLU A 877 46.02 -28.70 8.05
CA GLU A 877 45.73 -28.66 9.50
C GLU A 877 44.26 -28.33 9.80
N SER A 878 43.49 -27.85 8.82
CA SER A 878 42.05 -27.54 8.94
C SER A 878 41.12 -28.59 8.33
N ALA A 879 41.67 -29.71 7.84
CA ALA A 879 40.91 -30.78 7.23
C ALA A 879 40.18 -31.63 8.28
N GLU A 880 38.85 -31.61 8.27
CA GLU A 880 38.02 -32.57 9.00
C GLU A 880 37.74 -33.78 8.10
N VAL A 881 37.85 -35.00 8.64
CA VAL A 881 37.61 -36.22 7.86
C VAL A 881 36.10 -36.47 7.75
N VAL A 882 35.57 -36.29 6.55
CA VAL A 882 34.16 -36.52 6.21
C VAL A 882 33.90 -38.01 5.99
N SER A 883 34.82 -38.70 5.29
CA SER A 883 34.71 -40.12 4.99
C SER A 883 36.07 -40.71 4.63
N ALA A 884 36.29 -42.00 4.85
CA ALA A 884 37.54 -42.67 4.48
C ALA A 884 37.25 -44.04 3.85
N VAL A 885 38.01 -44.42 2.84
CA VAL A 885 37.88 -45.71 2.16
C VAL A 885 39.24 -46.27 1.77
N GLU A 886 39.53 -47.47 2.24
CA GLU A 886 40.69 -48.23 1.79
C GLU A 886 40.34 -49.03 0.54
N ILE A 887 41.10 -48.82 -0.54
CA ILE A 887 40.93 -49.55 -1.80
C ILE A 887 42.20 -50.37 -2.02
N ASP A 888 42.21 -51.62 -1.54
CA ASP A 888 43.28 -52.59 -1.81
C ASP A 888 42.99 -53.35 -3.13
N PRO A 889 43.79 -53.16 -4.20
CA PRO A 889 43.67 -53.95 -5.40
C PRO A 889 44.25 -55.35 -5.14
N SER A 890 43.48 -56.22 -4.50
CA SER A 890 43.83 -57.64 -4.34
C SER A 890 43.91 -58.42 -5.67
N ASP A 891 43.68 -57.75 -6.81
CA ASP A 891 43.81 -58.30 -8.16
C ASP A 891 45.01 -57.68 -8.91
N THR A 892 45.99 -58.53 -9.22
CA THR A 892 47.32 -58.19 -9.75
C THR A 892 47.37 -57.62 -11.18
N GLU A 893 46.24 -57.16 -11.75
CA GLU A 893 46.20 -56.57 -13.10
C GLU A 893 46.10 -55.03 -13.14
N ILE A 894 46.07 -54.34 -11.99
CA ILE A 894 45.88 -52.88 -11.92
C ILE A 894 47.09 -52.17 -11.28
N GLU A 895 48.30 -52.41 -11.79
CA GLU A 895 49.55 -51.85 -11.22
C GLU A 895 50.11 -50.64 -12.00
N SER A 896 49.36 -50.04 -12.94
CA SER A 896 49.81 -48.78 -13.60
C SER A 896 48.73 -48.01 -14.37
N SER A 897 47.44 -48.15 -14.06
CA SER A 897 46.38 -47.41 -14.78
C SER A 897 45.84 -46.28 -13.93
N SER A 898 45.91 -45.06 -14.44
CA SER A 898 45.13 -43.93 -13.91
C SER A 898 43.64 -44.30 -13.88
N ALA A 899 42.97 -44.11 -12.76
CA ALA A 899 41.56 -44.37 -12.57
C ALA A 899 40.83 -43.12 -12.09
N THR A 900 39.54 -43.02 -12.43
CA THR A 900 38.65 -41.97 -11.90
C THR A 900 37.82 -42.59 -10.79
N LEU A 901 37.92 -42.03 -9.59
CA LEU A 901 37.12 -42.45 -8.43
C LEU A 901 35.92 -41.52 -8.30
N GLU A 902 34.74 -42.08 -8.02
CA GLU A 902 33.50 -41.34 -7.79
C GLU A 902 32.93 -41.70 -6.41
N PHE A 903 32.76 -40.70 -5.55
CA PHE A 903 32.20 -40.84 -4.21
C PHE A 903 30.84 -40.15 -4.17
N THR A 904 29.78 -40.87 -3.84
CA THR A 904 28.46 -40.24 -3.64
C THR A 904 28.31 -39.88 -2.17
N LEU A 905 28.23 -38.59 -1.88
CA LEU A 905 28.18 -38.05 -0.53
C LEU A 905 26.82 -37.43 -0.23
N SER A 906 26.33 -37.65 0.98
CA SER A 906 25.15 -36.94 1.49
C SER A 906 25.49 -35.47 1.76
N ARG A 907 24.56 -34.56 1.45
CA ARG A 907 24.69 -33.12 1.77
C ARG A 907 24.49 -32.82 3.27
N SER A 908 24.09 -33.80 4.08
CA SER A 908 23.73 -33.60 5.49
C SER A 908 24.91 -33.35 6.43
N ASN A 909 26.14 -33.69 6.02
CA ASN A 909 27.35 -33.64 6.86
C ASN A 909 28.48 -32.83 6.21
N ILE A 910 28.14 -31.94 5.28
CA ILE A 910 29.10 -31.17 4.48
C ILE A 910 28.56 -29.74 4.37
N ASP A 911 29.30 -28.76 4.89
CA ASP A 911 28.89 -27.35 4.95
C ASP A 911 28.93 -26.71 3.56
N ASP A 912 29.97 -26.99 2.77
CA ASP A 912 30.05 -26.61 1.36
C ASP A 912 30.73 -27.70 0.51
N PRO A 913 30.03 -28.29 -0.49
CA PRO A 913 30.62 -29.21 -1.45
C PRO A 913 31.90 -28.70 -2.14
N ALA A 914 32.09 -27.38 -2.25
CA ALA A 914 33.28 -26.76 -2.81
C ALA A 914 34.53 -26.87 -1.92
N ASN A 915 34.38 -27.13 -0.62
CA ASN A 915 35.46 -27.30 0.36
C ASN A 915 35.92 -28.76 0.50
N ILE A 916 35.28 -29.68 -0.21
CA ILE A 916 35.66 -31.08 -0.22
C ILE A 916 36.94 -31.31 -1.02
N ARG A 917 37.88 -32.04 -0.43
CA ARG A 917 39.10 -32.53 -1.07
C ARG A 917 39.22 -34.03 -0.87
N VAL A 918 39.83 -34.71 -1.83
CA VAL A 918 40.22 -36.12 -1.69
C VAL A 918 41.73 -36.18 -1.47
N VAL A 919 42.15 -36.71 -0.34
CA VAL A 919 43.55 -36.99 0.00
C VAL A 919 43.81 -38.49 -0.07
N ARG A 920 45.02 -38.88 -0.48
CA ARG A 920 45.44 -40.28 -0.64
C ARG A 920 46.68 -40.55 0.20
N PHE A 921 46.73 -41.69 0.88
CA PHE A 921 47.95 -42.15 1.54
C PHE A 921 48.94 -42.71 0.51
N ASN A 922 50.16 -42.16 0.46
CA ASN A 922 51.19 -42.62 -0.46
C ASN A 922 52.13 -43.60 0.24
N ASP A 923 51.97 -44.90 -0.04
CA ASP A 923 52.75 -45.98 0.58
C ASP A 923 54.27 -45.88 0.37
N ASN A 924 54.70 -45.19 -0.68
CA ASN A 924 56.13 -45.05 -0.98
C ASN A 924 56.80 -43.98 -0.10
N THR A 925 56.06 -42.94 0.29
CA THR A 925 56.55 -41.85 1.14
C THR A 925 56.10 -41.98 2.58
N GLY A 926 55.07 -42.79 2.85
CA GLY A 926 54.46 -42.98 4.17
C GLY A 926 53.71 -41.73 4.64
N SER A 927 53.12 -40.96 3.73
CA SER A 927 52.46 -39.68 4.00
C SER A 927 51.22 -39.50 3.13
N PHE A 928 50.24 -38.73 3.60
CA PHE A 928 49.09 -38.33 2.79
C PHE A 928 49.47 -37.26 1.75
N GLU A 929 48.77 -37.24 0.61
CA GLU A 929 48.89 -36.22 -0.43
C GLU A 929 47.51 -35.84 -0.99
N SER A 930 47.33 -34.57 -1.35
CA SER A 930 46.07 -34.06 -1.92
C SER A 930 45.95 -34.37 -3.43
N LEU A 931 44.78 -34.85 -3.85
CA LEU A 931 44.45 -35.10 -5.24
C LEU A 931 43.58 -33.98 -5.83
N SER A 932 43.54 -33.88 -7.17
CA SER A 932 42.66 -32.92 -7.85
C SER A 932 41.21 -33.38 -7.77
N THR A 933 40.40 -32.62 -7.05
CA THR A 933 38.98 -32.94 -6.77
C THR A 933 38.05 -32.03 -7.57
N SER A 934 37.00 -32.61 -8.14
CA SER A 934 35.85 -31.91 -8.72
C SER A 934 34.56 -32.54 -8.22
N TRP A 935 33.45 -31.82 -8.21
CA TRP A 935 32.17 -32.39 -7.82
C TRP A 935 31.08 -32.09 -8.85
N ILE A 936 30.08 -32.95 -8.89
CA ILE A 936 28.91 -32.88 -9.78
C ILE A 936 27.67 -32.91 -8.90
N ASP A 937 26.82 -31.90 -9.09
CA ASP A 937 25.53 -31.86 -8.42
C ASP A 937 24.58 -32.94 -8.98
N THR A 938 23.90 -33.68 -8.10
CA THR A 938 23.01 -34.77 -8.54
C THR A 938 21.57 -34.59 -8.08
N THR A 939 21.33 -34.36 -6.79
CA THR A 939 20.00 -34.11 -6.22
C THR A 939 20.13 -33.16 -5.02
N ALA A 940 19.02 -32.64 -4.53
CA ALA A 940 19.00 -31.81 -3.33
C ALA A 940 19.53 -32.51 -2.06
N ALA A 941 19.64 -33.84 -2.06
CA ALA A 941 20.08 -34.63 -0.91
C ALA A 941 21.51 -35.21 -1.03
N SER A 942 22.11 -35.22 -2.24
CA SER A 942 23.43 -35.84 -2.45
C SER A 942 24.19 -35.25 -3.65
N PHE A 943 25.51 -35.36 -3.64
CA PHE A 943 26.37 -34.97 -4.76
C PHE A 943 27.49 -35.98 -4.98
N ILE A 944 28.09 -35.96 -6.17
CA ILE A 944 29.18 -36.88 -6.52
C ILE A 944 30.50 -36.11 -6.52
N VAL A 945 31.49 -36.61 -5.80
CA VAL A 945 32.87 -36.12 -5.81
C VAL A 945 33.71 -37.03 -6.71
N GLN A 946 34.41 -36.43 -7.66
CA GLN A 946 35.28 -37.11 -8.61
C GLN A 946 36.74 -36.72 -8.39
N THR A 947 37.64 -37.70 -8.48
CA THR A 947 39.10 -37.46 -8.49
C THR A 947 39.82 -38.44 -9.42
N GLN A 948 41.00 -38.05 -9.92
CA GLN A 948 41.88 -38.95 -10.67
C GLN A 948 43.05 -39.40 -9.81
N THR A 949 43.29 -40.70 -9.80
CA THR A 949 44.40 -41.34 -9.06
C THR A 949 45.24 -42.20 -9.99
N ASP A 950 46.54 -42.28 -9.75
CA ASP A 950 47.49 -43.14 -10.47
C ASP A 950 47.93 -44.39 -9.69
N GLY A 951 47.30 -44.65 -8.54
CA GLY A 951 47.54 -45.80 -7.66
C GLY A 951 46.45 -45.93 -6.59
N PHE A 952 46.21 -47.14 -6.08
CA PHE A 952 45.17 -47.42 -5.09
C PHE A 952 45.79 -47.69 -3.73
N SER A 953 45.21 -47.09 -2.68
CA SER A 953 45.68 -47.08 -1.29
C SER A 953 44.48 -46.69 -0.40
N LEU A 954 44.73 -46.17 0.80
CA LEU A 954 43.76 -45.45 1.62
C LEU A 954 43.46 -44.06 1.02
N PHE A 955 42.19 -43.80 0.76
CA PHE A 955 41.67 -42.49 0.32
C PHE A 955 40.79 -41.92 1.42
N THR A 956 40.99 -40.66 1.74
CA THR A 956 40.21 -39.93 2.73
C THR A 956 39.61 -38.70 2.07
N ILE A 957 38.31 -38.50 2.30
CA ILE A 957 37.56 -37.33 1.87
C ILE A 957 37.51 -36.39 3.05
N VAL A 958 37.96 -35.18 2.83
CA VAL A 958 38.13 -34.18 3.88
C VAL A 958 37.42 -32.91 3.50
N GLU A 959 36.82 -32.26 4.47
CA GLU A 959 36.32 -30.90 4.35
C GLU A 959 37.36 -29.97 4.97
N THR A 960 37.97 -29.13 4.14
CA THR A 960 38.99 -28.19 4.61
C THR A 960 38.29 -26.92 5.07
N ALA A 961 38.44 -26.53 6.34
CA ALA A 961 37.95 -25.21 6.76
C ALA A 961 38.69 -24.13 5.94
N GLU A 962 37.97 -23.09 5.52
CA GLU A 962 38.59 -21.98 4.77
C GLU A 962 39.87 -21.52 5.48
N THR A 963 40.99 -21.54 4.75
CA THR A 963 42.29 -21.15 5.27
C THR A 963 42.24 -19.71 5.80
N THR A 964 42.16 -19.54 7.12
CA THR A 964 42.42 -18.27 7.80
C THR A 964 43.92 -18.14 8.04
N ALA A 965 44.52 -17.05 7.56
CA ALA A 965 45.96 -16.84 7.59
C ALA A 965 46.43 -16.31 8.96
N GLY A 966 46.87 -17.21 9.85
CA GLY A 966 47.61 -16.88 11.08
C GLY A 966 46.74 -16.33 12.21
N ASP A 967 47.09 -16.60 13.48
CA ASP A 967 46.36 -16.13 14.68
C ASP A 967 45.67 -14.77 14.40
N PRO A 968 44.33 -14.69 14.21
CA PRO A 968 43.73 -13.41 14.01
C PRO A 968 43.76 -12.74 15.38
N VAL A 969 44.69 -11.81 15.55
CA VAL A 969 44.40 -10.60 16.31
C VAL A 969 42.97 -10.24 15.93
N GLU A 970 42.04 -10.27 16.89
CA GLU A 970 40.64 -9.90 16.66
C GLU A 970 40.67 -8.69 15.73
N PRO A 971 40.22 -8.82 14.46
CA PRO A 971 40.60 -7.86 13.45
C PRO A 971 40.05 -6.51 13.89
N ASP A 972 40.92 -5.52 14.14
CA ASP A 972 40.46 -4.23 14.66
C ASP A 972 39.33 -3.73 13.73
N PRO A 973 38.14 -3.40 14.24
CA PRO A 973 37.05 -2.96 13.38
C PRO A 973 37.50 -1.76 12.57
N LEU A 974 37.17 -1.74 11.28
CA LEU A 974 37.30 -0.51 10.52
C LEU A 974 36.11 0.39 10.85
N SER A 975 36.31 1.70 10.75
CA SER A 975 35.19 2.62 10.55
C SER A 975 35.26 3.14 9.13
N LEU A 976 34.18 2.92 8.40
CA LEU A 976 33.93 3.51 7.10
C LEU A 976 33.05 4.74 7.29
N THR A 977 33.62 5.92 7.06
CA THR A 977 32.88 7.18 7.10
C THR A 977 32.93 7.89 5.76
N ALA A 978 31.87 8.61 5.44
CA ALA A 978 31.85 9.57 4.34
C ALA A 978 31.94 10.99 4.90
N ASP A 979 32.44 11.93 4.10
CA ASP A 979 32.40 13.35 4.44
C ASP A 979 31.01 13.99 4.28
N SER A 980 30.04 13.24 3.75
CA SER A 980 28.60 13.54 3.72
C SER A 980 27.80 12.23 3.78
N ASP A 981 26.64 12.22 4.44
CA ASP A 981 25.74 11.05 4.53
C ASP A 981 24.81 10.94 3.30
N THR A 982 24.68 12.05 2.54
CA THR A 982 23.89 12.17 1.30
C THR A 982 24.76 12.78 0.19
N VAL A 983 24.75 12.22 -1.04
CA VAL A 983 25.54 12.74 -2.17
C VAL A 983 24.80 12.64 -3.51
N ALA A 984 24.95 13.64 -4.38
CA ALA A 984 24.33 13.69 -5.70
C ALA A 984 24.96 12.72 -6.76
N VAL A 985 24.16 12.23 -7.72
CA VAL A 985 24.61 11.37 -8.83
C VAL A 985 25.63 12.10 -9.71
N GLY A 986 26.89 11.68 -9.65
CA GLY A 986 28.01 12.28 -10.37
C GLY A 986 28.84 13.23 -9.53
N GLU A 987 28.37 13.62 -8.34
CA GLU A 987 29.15 14.34 -7.35
C GLU A 987 30.12 13.39 -6.61
N ASN A 988 31.27 13.91 -6.18
CA ASN A 988 32.28 13.09 -5.51
C ASN A 988 32.11 13.16 -3.99
N VAL A 989 31.90 12.01 -3.35
CA VAL A 989 32.01 11.84 -1.90
C VAL A 989 33.40 11.30 -1.55
N THR A 990 34.00 11.78 -0.47
CA THR A 990 35.28 11.27 0.05
C THR A 990 35.02 10.27 1.17
N LEU A 991 35.31 9.00 0.88
CA LEU A 991 35.26 7.94 1.87
C LEU A 991 36.59 7.89 2.64
N SER A 992 36.51 7.73 3.95
CA SER A 992 37.64 7.58 4.86
C SER A 992 37.54 6.26 5.61
N VAL A 993 38.63 5.51 5.63
CA VAL A 993 38.75 4.22 6.32
C VAL A 993 39.84 4.32 7.38
N THR A 994 39.45 4.16 8.63
CA THR A 994 40.34 4.16 9.80
C THR A 994 40.18 2.85 10.57
N ASN A 995 41.23 2.45 11.28
CA ASN A 995 41.14 1.35 12.24
C ASN A 995 40.56 1.89 13.56
N ASP A 996 39.43 1.38 14.03
CA ASP A 996 38.68 1.87 15.20
C ASP A 996 39.42 1.70 16.53
N ALA A 997 40.25 0.68 16.64
CA ALA A 997 41.03 0.45 17.85
C ALA A 997 42.16 1.49 18.02
N THR A 998 42.65 2.09 16.93
CA THR A 998 43.83 2.97 16.92
C THR A 998 43.58 4.39 16.38
N ASN A 999 42.48 4.59 15.65
CA ASN A 999 42.10 5.79 14.90
C ASN A 999 43.11 6.19 13.80
N ASP A 1000 43.97 5.25 13.37
CA ASP A 1000 44.96 5.46 12.31
C ASP A 1000 44.34 5.19 10.92
N PRO A 1001 44.70 5.97 9.87
CA PRO A 1001 44.17 5.78 8.52
C PRO A 1001 44.73 4.52 7.86
N VAL A 1002 43.85 3.75 7.21
CA VAL A 1002 44.20 2.46 6.60
C VAL A 1002 44.40 2.61 5.09
N ALA A 1003 45.66 2.59 4.66
CA ALA A 1003 46.04 2.76 3.25
C ALA A 1003 45.79 1.49 2.41
N ASN A 1004 45.35 1.67 1.16
CA ASN A 1004 44.92 0.58 0.26
C ASN A 1004 43.82 -0.31 0.87
N ALA A 1005 42.93 0.26 1.69
CA ALA A 1005 41.73 -0.44 2.12
C ALA A 1005 40.76 -0.53 0.94
N THR A 1006 40.22 -1.73 0.73
CA THR A 1006 39.21 -2.01 -0.28
C THR A 1006 37.85 -1.55 0.22
N VAL A 1007 37.16 -0.75 -0.60
CA VAL A 1007 35.75 -0.40 -0.39
C VAL A 1007 34.96 -0.93 -1.57
N ASP A 1008 34.03 -1.83 -1.28
CA ASP A 1008 33.11 -2.38 -2.26
C ASP A 1008 31.90 -1.46 -2.41
N LEU A 1009 31.76 -0.92 -3.61
CA LEU A 1009 30.59 -0.20 -4.07
C LEU A 1009 29.69 -1.20 -4.83
N PRO A 1010 28.38 -0.93 -4.98
CA PRO A 1010 27.44 -1.89 -5.55
C PRO A 1010 27.84 -2.50 -6.91
N ASN A 1011 28.61 -1.78 -7.74
CA ASN A 1011 28.98 -2.21 -9.09
C ASN A 1011 30.51 -2.26 -9.34
N ARG A 1012 31.34 -1.88 -8.36
CA ARG A 1012 32.81 -1.85 -8.51
C ARG A 1012 33.49 -1.76 -7.16
N THR A 1013 34.77 -2.10 -7.13
CA THR A 1013 35.59 -1.96 -5.94
C THR A 1013 36.59 -0.80 -6.12
N VAL A 1014 36.90 -0.09 -5.04
CA VAL A 1014 37.88 1.00 -5.03
C VAL A 1014 38.85 0.83 -3.86
N GLN A 1015 39.98 1.54 -3.91
CA GLN A 1015 41.06 1.42 -2.93
C GLN A 1015 41.40 2.78 -2.33
N THR A 1016 41.56 2.87 -1.02
CA THR A 1016 42.03 4.09 -0.34
C THR A 1016 43.49 4.42 -0.67
N ASN A 1017 43.81 5.70 -0.73
CA ASN A 1017 45.18 6.19 -0.92
C ASN A 1017 46.01 6.03 0.37
N THR A 1018 47.27 6.50 0.37
CA THR A 1018 48.18 6.40 1.54
C THR A 1018 47.69 7.09 2.81
N ASN A 1019 46.68 7.96 2.72
CA ASN A 1019 46.06 8.65 3.85
C ASN A 1019 44.74 8.00 4.28
N GLY A 1020 44.40 6.82 3.77
CA GLY A 1020 43.17 6.09 4.12
C GLY A 1020 41.90 6.66 3.52
N THR A 1021 41.98 7.49 2.48
CA THR A 1021 40.79 8.07 1.82
C THR A 1021 40.66 7.71 0.34
N VAL A 1022 39.44 7.72 -0.20
CA VAL A 1022 39.16 7.57 -1.63
C VAL A 1022 37.94 8.41 -2.02
N SER A 1023 38.05 9.21 -3.09
CA SER A 1023 36.90 9.93 -3.63
C SER A 1023 36.19 9.06 -4.66
N VAL A 1024 34.87 8.93 -4.52
CA VAL A 1024 34.01 8.14 -5.40
C VAL A 1024 32.79 8.95 -5.80
N SER A 1025 32.29 8.71 -6.99
CA SER A 1025 30.98 9.18 -7.43
C SER A 1025 30.15 8.00 -7.92
N PHE A 1026 28.84 8.19 -7.88
CA PHE A 1026 27.84 7.19 -8.25
C PHE A 1026 27.04 7.72 -9.43
N THR A 1027 26.68 6.83 -10.35
CA THR A 1027 25.96 7.18 -11.58
C THR A 1027 24.46 6.89 -11.49
N THR A 1028 23.97 6.40 -10.36
CA THR A 1028 22.56 6.07 -10.10
C THR A 1028 22.20 6.40 -8.65
N SER A 1029 20.97 6.87 -8.42
CA SER A 1029 20.42 7.25 -7.12
C SER A 1029 19.92 6.04 -6.31
N GLY A 1030 19.49 6.27 -5.08
CA GLY A 1030 19.08 5.29 -4.08
C GLY A 1030 20.16 4.96 -3.07
N ASP A 1031 19.77 4.34 -1.95
CA ASP A 1031 20.68 3.95 -0.88
C ASP A 1031 21.74 2.98 -1.39
N LYS A 1032 23.00 3.40 -1.27
CA LYS A 1032 24.16 2.58 -1.63
C LYS A 1032 24.72 2.02 -0.35
N ARG A 1033 24.62 0.71 -0.22
CA ARG A 1033 25.32 -0.02 0.83
C ARG A 1033 26.78 -0.20 0.40
N LEU A 1034 27.68 0.47 1.10
CA LEU A 1034 29.14 0.34 0.96
C LEU A 1034 29.68 -0.58 2.04
N ILE A 1035 30.66 -1.38 1.69
CA ILE A 1035 31.30 -2.31 2.63
C ILE A 1035 32.81 -2.17 2.53
N THR A 1036 33.49 -1.99 3.66
CA THR A 1036 34.96 -2.11 3.70
C THR A 1036 35.34 -3.57 3.82
N THR A 1037 36.22 -4.06 2.94
CA THR A 1037 36.61 -5.48 2.92
C THR A 1037 38.11 -5.69 3.23
N GLY A 1038 38.80 -4.64 3.69
CA GLY A 1038 40.19 -4.69 4.22
C GLY A 1038 41.30 -4.30 3.23
N ALA A 1039 42.55 -4.16 3.72
CA ALA A 1039 43.73 -3.78 2.92
C ALA A 1039 44.67 -4.97 2.67
N PRO A 1040 45.40 -5.05 1.52
CA PRO A 1040 46.27 -6.18 1.23
C PRO A 1040 47.35 -6.41 2.30
N GLY A 1041 47.21 -7.47 3.10
CA GLY A 1041 48.20 -7.92 4.09
C GLY A 1041 47.86 -7.67 5.57
N ALA A 1042 46.64 -7.24 5.91
CA ALA A 1042 46.10 -7.22 7.27
C ALA A 1042 44.59 -7.53 7.24
N GLU A 1043 44.12 -8.44 8.12
CA GLU A 1043 42.69 -8.69 8.31
C GLU A 1043 42.11 -7.60 9.24
N TYR A 1044 40.98 -7.01 8.85
CA TYR A 1044 40.18 -6.08 9.66
C TYR A 1044 38.70 -6.48 9.62
N LEU A 1045 37.90 -6.16 10.64
CA LEU A 1045 36.45 -6.43 10.62
C LEU A 1045 35.76 -5.38 9.75
N ALA A 1046 34.99 -5.88 8.78
CA ALA A 1046 34.29 -5.06 7.80
C ALA A 1046 33.24 -4.16 8.46
N ASP A 1047 33.20 -2.90 8.03
CA ASP A 1047 32.15 -1.97 8.40
C ASP A 1047 31.30 -1.62 7.18
N THR A 1048 30.01 -1.41 7.45
CA THR A 1048 29.00 -1.10 6.45
C THR A 1048 28.54 0.34 6.64
N LEU A 1049 28.61 1.12 5.58
CA LEU A 1049 28.00 2.44 5.52
C LEU A 1049 26.88 2.42 4.49
N THR A 1050 25.68 2.84 4.86
CA THR A 1050 24.65 3.17 3.88
C THR A 1050 24.78 4.65 3.56
N LEU A 1051 25.06 4.96 2.30
CA LEU A 1051 25.14 6.32 1.78
C LEU A 1051 23.93 6.56 0.88
N THR A 1052 23.12 7.56 1.18
CA THR A 1052 21.98 7.92 0.34
C THR A 1052 22.49 8.70 -0.85
N VAL A 1053 22.51 8.08 -2.03
CA VAL A 1053 22.88 8.78 -3.27
C VAL A 1053 21.60 9.33 -3.89
N VAL A 1054 21.45 10.64 -3.93
CA VAL A 1054 20.31 11.30 -4.60
C VAL A 1054 20.68 11.59 -6.05
N GLU A 1055 19.73 11.72 -6.97
CA GLU A 1055 20.07 12.20 -8.33
C GLU A 1055 20.74 13.59 -8.22
N ALA A 1056 21.71 13.92 -9.07
CA ALA A 1056 22.39 15.22 -8.97
C ALA A 1056 21.38 16.32 -9.22
N ASP A 1057 21.16 17.13 -8.18
CA ASP A 1057 20.18 18.20 -8.08
C ASP A 1057 19.06 18.05 -9.11
N MET A 1058 18.15 17.11 -8.83
CA MET A 1058 16.73 17.43 -8.99
C MET A 1058 16.06 17.30 -7.63
N PRO A 1059 15.29 18.30 -7.18
CA PRO A 1059 14.80 18.39 -5.80
C PRO A 1059 13.91 17.21 -5.41
N ASN A 1060 13.86 16.95 -4.09
CA ASN A 1060 13.05 15.93 -3.44
C ASN A 1060 11.61 15.85 -3.99
N GLY A 1061 11.22 14.69 -4.54
CA GLY A 1061 9.80 14.33 -4.74
C GLY A 1061 9.27 14.35 -6.17
N SER A 1062 10.05 14.72 -7.19
CA SER A 1062 9.52 14.78 -8.57
C SER A 1062 9.60 13.43 -9.30
N LEU A 1063 8.47 13.00 -9.85
CA LEU A 1063 8.29 11.72 -10.56
C LEU A 1063 9.07 11.70 -11.89
N ILE A 1064 9.51 10.52 -12.35
CA ILE A 1064 10.22 10.37 -13.62
C ILE A 1064 9.26 10.62 -14.79
N PRO A 1065 9.45 11.67 -15.61
CA PRO A 1065 8.54 11.96 -16.71
C PRO A 1065 8.67 10.89 -17.81
N LEU A 1066 7.55 10.23 -18.10
CA LEU A 1066 7.46 9.26 -19.20
C LEU A 1066 7.03 9.95 -20.49
N ASN A 1067 7.48 9.39 -21.61
CA ASN A 1067 7.07 9.76 -22.95
C ASN A 1067 6.67 8.48 -23.69
N LEU A 1068 5.36 8.24 -23.73
CA LEU A 1068 4.71 7.18 -24.47
C LEU A 1068 4.44 7.66 -25.89
N THR A 1069 4.93 6.91 -26.87
CA THR A 1069 4.75 7.24 -28.29
C THR A 1069 4.30 6.01 -29.06
N ALA A 1070 3.60 6.21 -30.18
CA ALA A 1070 3.27 5.14 -31.12
C ALA A 1070 3.98 5.37 -32.45
N ASP A 1071 4.34 4.28 -33.14
CA ASP A 1071 4.85 4.35 -34.51
C ASP A 1071 3.80 4.83 -35.54
N SER A 1072 2.51 4.80 -35.19
CA SER A 1072 1.42 5.45 -35.91
C SER A 1072 0.31 5.95 -34.99
N ASN A 1073 -0.17 7.18 -35.21
CA ASN A 1073 -1.32 7.76 -34.49
C ASN A 1073 -2.68 7.43 -35.13
N THR A 1074 -2.66 6.81 -36.32
CA THR A 1074 -3.84 6.29 -37.01
C THR A 1074 -3.62 4.79 -37.26
N VAL A 1075 -4.47 3.95 -36.71
CA VAL A 1075 -4.33 2.49 -36.71
C VAL A 1075 -5.58 1.88 -37.32
N VAL A 1076 -5.46 0.82 -38.12
CA VAL A 1076 -6.62 0.08 -38.62
C VAL A 1076 -6.93 -1.06 -37.65
N VAL A 1077 -8.20 -1.34 -37.38
CA VAL A 1077 -8.60 -2.50 -36.53
C VAL A 1077 -7.89 -3.77 -37.00
N GLY A 1078 -7.30 -4.50 -36.04
CA GLY A 1078 -6.52 -5.71 -36.29
C GLY A 1078 -5.07 -5.51 -36.76
N GLU A 1079 -4.63 -4.29 -37.08
CA GLU A 1079 -3.22 -4.00 -37.37
C GLU A 1079 -2.40 -3.79 -36.10
N ASN A 1080 -1.14 -4.25 -36.15
CA ASN A 1080 -0.19 -4.06 -35.07
C ASN A 1080 0.37 -2.63 -35.08
N VAL A 1081 0.32 -1.97 -33.93
CA VAL A 1081 1.02 -0.71 -33.63
C VAL A 1081 2.09 -0.97 -32.57
N THR A 1082 3.24 -0.30 -32.70
CA THR A 1082 4.32 -0.39 -31.73
C THR A 1082 4.28 0.83 -30.83
N LEU A 1083 4.11 0.59 -29.53
CA LEU A 1083 4.22 1.58 -28.49
C LEU A 1083 5.65 1.60 -27.97
N THR A 1084 6.20 2.79 -27.77
CA THR A 1084 7.54 3.01 -27.23
C THR A 1084 7.46 3.94 -26.03
N LEU A 1085 8.04 3.50 -24.92
CA LEU A 1085 8.11 4.24 -23.68
C LEU A 1085 9.56 4.62 -23.39
N SER A 1086 9.77 5.90 -23.19
CA SER A 1086 11.09 6.47 -22.89
C SER A 1086 10.97 7.49 -21.76
N ASN A 1087 12.07 7.72 -21.05
CA ASN A 1087 12.16 8.84 -20.12
C ASN A 1087 12.27 10.14 -20.92
N THR A 1088 11.40 11.11 -20.66
CA THR A 1088 11.31 12.38 -21.42
C THR A 1088 12.60 13.20 -21.32
N ASN A 1089 13.29 13.13 -20.18
CA ASN A 1089 14.49 13.92 -19.90
C ASN A 1089 15.75 13.29 -20.52
N THR A 1090 15.85 11.96 -20.51
CA THR A 1090 17.07 11.25 -20.93
C THR A 1090 16.95 10.59 -22.31
N SER A 1091 15.73 10.42 -22.82
CA SER A 1091 15.40 9.63 -24.03
C SER A 1091 15.80 8.15 -23.96
N GLU A 1092 16.15 7.64 -22.78
CA GLU A 1092 16.45 6.21 -22.58
C GLU A 1092 15.16 5.39 -22.49
N PRO A 1093 15.14 4.14 -22.99
CA PRO A 1093 13.96 3.28 -22.96
C PRO A 1093 13.61 2.82 -21.55
N VAL A 1094 12.32 2.77 -21.23
CA VAL A 1094 11.82 2.36 -19.90
C VAL A 1094 11.12 1.00 -19.99
N ALA A 1095 11.75 -0.01 -19.41
CA ALA A 1095 11.34 -1.41 -19.51
C ALA A 1095 10.44 -1.85 -18.34
N GLY A 1096 9.58 -2.85 -18.58
CA GLY A 1096 8.77 -3.49 -17.54
C GLY A 1096 7.62 -2.63 -17.02
N ILE A 1097 7.31 -1.52 -17.69
CA ILE A 1097 6.23 -0.62 -17.28
C ILE A 1097 4.91 -1.10 -17.91
N PRO A 1098 3.83 -1.22 -17.13
CA PRO A 1098 2.52 -1.53 -17.67
C PRO A 1098 1.96 -0.36 -18.49
N ILE A 1099 1.35 -0.67 -19.62
CA ILE A 1099 0.60 0.23 -20.48
C ILE A 1099 -0.83 -0.27 -20.52
N ALA A 1100 -1.76 0.54 -20.00
CA ALA A 1100 -3.18 0.29 -20.01
C ALA A 1100 -3.79 0.62 -21.38
N LEU A 1101 -4.41 -0.39 -21.98
CA LEU A 1101 -5.28 -0.27 -23.14
C LEU A 1101 -6.74 -0.35 -22.64
N PRO A 1102 -7.75 0.08 -23.43
CA PRO A 1102 -9.14 0.16 -22.96
C PRO A 1102 -9.73 -1.10 -22.30
N ASN A 1103 -9.25 -2.31 -22.64
CA ASN A 1103 -9.77 -3.58 -22.14
C ASN A 1103 -8.71 -4.52 -21.54
N ARG A 1104 -7.43 -4.11 -21.48
CA ARG A 1104 -6.32 -4.96 -20.99
C ARG A 1104 -5.06 -4.15 -20.72
N THR A 1105 -4.12 -4.72 -19.98
CA THR A 1105 -2.79 -4.13 -19.77
C THR A 1105 -1.72 -4.96 -20.47
N VAL A 1106 -0.71 -4.30 -21.03
CA VAL A 1106 0.48 -4.93 -21.63
C VAL A 1106 1.74 -4.32 -21.02
N GLN A 1107 2.90 -4.98 -21.08
CA GLN A 1107 4.15 -4.42 -20.53
C GLN A 1107 5.19 -4.15 -21.60
N THR A 1108 6.00 -3.10 -21.38
CA THR A 1108 7.15 -2.78 -22.23
C THR A 1108 8.27 -3.81 -22.06
N GLY A 1109 8.87 -4.22 -23.18
CA GLY A 1109 10.04 -5.07 -23.20
C GLY A 1109 11.31 -4.35 -22.70
N ALA A 1110 12.43 -5.08 -22.66
CA ALA A 1110 13.72 -4.56 -22.22
C ALA A 1110 14.25 -3.35 -23.04
N ASP A 1111 13.68 -3.12 -24.23
CA ASP A 1111 13.97 -1.99 -25.11
C ASP A 1111 12.93 -0.86 -25.02
N GLY A 1112 12.04 -0.91 -24.02
CA GLY A 1112 10.99 0.08 -23.80
C GLY A 1112 9.82 -0.02 -24.78
N THR A 1113 9.74 -1.08 -25.59
CA THR A 1113 8.68 -1.21 -26.62
C THR A 1113 7.68 -2.32 -26.34
N VAL A 1114 6.45 -2.17 -26.85
CA VAL A 1114 5.44 -3.23 -26.89
C VAL A 1114 4.58 -3.13 -28.15
N THR A 1115 4.25 -4.25 -28.77
CA THR A 1115 3.40 -4.30 -29.96
C THR A 1115 1.98 -4.75 -29.60
N VAL A 1116 0.98 -3.98 -30.04
CA VAL A 1116 -0.44 -4.22 -29.71
C VAL A 1116 -1.32 -4.06 -30.96
N ALA A 1117 -2.47 -4.73 -30.97
CA ALA A 1117 -3.52 -4.52 -31.97
C ALA A 1117 -4.85 -4.22 -31.26
N PHE A 1118 -5.70 -3.43 -31.90
CA PHE A 1118 -7.00 -3.01 -31.38
C PHE A 1118 -8.14 -3.71 -32.15
N GLU A 1119 -9.19 -4.06 -31.42
CA GLU A 1119 -10.37 -4.79 -31.95
C GLU A 1119 -11.60 -3.90 -32.10
N THR A 1120 -11.52 -2.64 -31.66
CA THR A 1120 -12.64 -1.68 -31.66
C THR A 1120 -12.24 -0.36 -32.30
N THR A 1121 -13.21 0.33 -32.89
CA THR A 1121 -13.00 1.59 -33.64
C THR A 1121 -13.23 2.80 -32.74
N GLY A 1122 -12.59 3.93 -33.06
CA GLY A 1122 -12.74 5.19 -32.33
C GLY A 1122 -11.41 5.77 -31.84
N ASN A 1123 -11.51 6.88 -31.09
CA ASN A 1123 -10.35 7.48 -30.45
C ASN A 1123 -10.10 6.77 -29.12
N LEU A 1124 -9.09 5.91 -29.09
CA LEU A 1124 -8.75 5.11 -27.92
C LEU A 1124 -7.56 5.74 -27.21
N THR A 1125 -7.71 6.01 -25.92
CA THR A 1125 -6.61 6.46 -25.08
C THR A 1125 -5.84 5.24 -24.56
N VAL A 1126 -4.53 5.34 -24.63
CA VAL A 1126 -3.57 4.38 -24.10
C VAL A 1126 -2.69 5.13 -23.12
N GLU A 1127 -2.54 4.62 -21.91
CA GLU A 1127 -1.85 5.32 -20.82
C GLU A 1127 -0.86 4.41 -20.11
N THR A 1128 0.20 4.99 -19.58
CA THR A 1128 1.16 4.26 -18.74
C THR A 1128 0.54 4.00 -17.37
N ALA A 1129 0.46 2.75 -16.97
CA ALA A 1129 0.03 2.34 -15.62
C ALA A 1129 1.27 2.04 -14.75
N ALA A 1130 2.23 2.96 -14.74
CA ALA A 1130 3.43 2.90 -13.93
C ALA A 1130 3.15 3.32 -12.48
N PRO A 1131 3.96 2.89 -11.49
CA PRO A 1131 3.89 3.41 -10.13
C PRO A 1131 4.02 4.93 -10.11
N THR A 1132 2.99 5.61 -9.62
CA THR A 1132 2.84 7.08 -9.65
C THR A 1132 3.63 7.79 -8.57
N ASP A 1133 4.31 7.06 -7.72
CA ASP A 1133 5.34 7.51 -6.77
C ASP A 1133 6.73 7.56 -7.42
N THR A 1134 6.88 6.95 -8.60
CA THR A 1134 8.15 6.82 -9.31
C THR A 1134 8.12 7.48 -10.69
N TYR A 1135 6.98 7.49 -11.39
CA TYR A 1135 6.87 7.95 -12.78
C TYR A 1135 5.68 8.89 -13.00
N GLU A 1136 5.85 9.98 -13.75
CA GLU A 1136 4.71 10.77 -14.24
C GLU A 1136 4.03 9.96 -15.33
N GLN A 1137 2.71 9.75 -15.19
CA GLN A 1137 1.96 9.03 -16.20
C GLN A 1137 1.89 9.84 -17.49
N ASP A 1138 2.06 9.13 -18.61
CA ASP A 1138 1.85 9.69 -19.93
C ASP A 1138 0.78 8.90 -20.69
N SER A 1139 0.07 9.59 -21.58
CA SER A 1139 -0.99 8.98 -22.37
C SER A 1139 -1.00 9.50 -23.79
N ILE A 1140 -1.38 8.63 -24.72
CA ILE A 1140 -1.59 8.98 -26.12
C ILE A 1140 -2.98 8.55 -26.56
N THR A 1141 -3.60 9.36 -27.40
CA THR A 1141 -4.84 8.97 -28.09
C THR A 1141 -4.52 8.49 -29.50
N LEU A 1142 -4.88 7.25 -29.79
CA LEU A 1142 -4.79 6.65 -31.11
C LEU A 1142 -6.14 6.71 -31.80
N SER A 1143 -6.17 7.17 -33.05
CA SER A 1143 -7.38 7.10 -33.87
C SER A 1143 -7.43 5.75 -34.56
N VAL A 1144 -8.26 4.84 -34.05
CA VAL A 1144 -8.44 3.51 -34.64
C VAL A 1144 -9.58 3.58 -35.65
N GLU A 1145 -9.22 3.52 -36.92
CA GLU A 1145 -10.14 3.56 -38.04
C GLU A 1145 -10.54 2.13 -38.45
N ARG A 1146 -11.74 1.99 -39.00
CA ARG A 1146 -12.23 0.69 -39.46
C ARG A 1146 -11.45 0.26 -40.69
N ALA A 1147 -11.21 -1.05 -40.82
CA ALA A 1147 -10.72 -1.61 -42.06
C ALA A 1147 -11.79 -1.49 -43.17
N GLU A 1148 -11.37 -1.43 -44.44
CA GLU A 1148 -12.35 -1.44 -45.53
C GLU A 1148 -13.05 -2.80 -45.60
N SER A 1149 -14.30 -2.85 -45.13
CA SER A 1149 -15.13 -4.05 -45.21
C SER A 1149 -15.51 -4.39 -46.66
N PRO A 1150 -15.43 -5.68 -47.06
CA PRO A 1150 -15.97 -6.16 -48.33
C PRO A 1150 -17.51 -6.22 -48.32
N LEU A 1151 -18.16 -6.12 -47.15
CA LEU A 1151 -19.60 -5.99 -47.02
C LEU A 1151 -19.98 -4.55 -47.35
N GLY A 1152 -20.62 -4.31 -48.50
CA GLY A 1152 -21.05 -2.96 -48.87
C GLY A 1152 -22.33 -2.53 -48.14
N GLY A 1153 -22.52 -1.21 -47.95
CA GLY A 1153 -23.74 -0.65 -47.34
C GLY A 1153 -23.72 -0.75 -45.81
N THR A 1154 -24.89 -0.71 -45.16
CA THR A 1154 -24.98 -0.63 -43.69
C THR A 1154 -24.39 -1.84 -42.97
N ALA A 1155 -24.34 -3.03 -43.58
CA ALA A 1155 -23.63 -4.16 -42.98
C ALA A 1155 -22.12 -3.91 -42.83
N GLY A 1156 -21.48 -3.28 -43.82
CA GLY A 1156 -20.08 -2.87 -43.69
C GLY A 1156 -19.86 -1.72 -42.72
N GLU A 1157 -20.92 -0.99 -42.38
CA GLU A 1157 -20.89 0.00 -41.29
C GLU A 1157 -21.01 -0.67 -39.91
N TYR A 1158 -21.02 -1.99 -39.80
CA TYR A 1158 -20.95 -2.72 -38.53
C TYR A 1158 -19.98 -3.90 -38.62
N ASP A 1159 -19.10 -3.93 -39.62
CA ASP A 1159 -17.99 -4.86 -39.73
C ASP A 1159 -16.73 -4.07 -39.37
N ASP A 1160 -16.42 -4.02 -38.08
CA ASP A 1160 -15.42 -3.14 -37.48
C ASP A 1160 -14.00 -3.55 -37.85
N ASP A 1161 -13.74 -4.86 -37.95
CA ASP A 1161 -12.44 -5.41 -38.34
C ASP A 1161 -12.27 -5.59 -39.86
N GLY A 1162 -13.35 -5.38 -40.63
CA GLY A 1162 -13.37 -5.42 -42.09
C GLY A 1162 -13.08 -6.80 -42.65
N ASP A 1163 -13.23 -7.86 -41.86
CA ASP A 1163 -12.94 -9.23 -42.27
C ASP A 1163 -14.02 -9.82 -43.21
N GLY A 1164 -15.15 -9.12 -43.34
CA GLY A 1164 -16.27 -9.48 -44.18
C GLY A 1164 -17.33 -10.33 -43.48
N THR A 1165 -17.28 -10.41 -42.16
CA THR A 1165 -18.25 -11.09 -41.30
C THR A 1165 -18.85 -10.13 -40.28
N ILE A 1166 -19.97 -10.51 -39.65
CA ILE A 1166 -20.55 -9.77 -38.53
C ILE A 1166 -20.59 -10.72 -37.34
N THR A 1167 -19.97 -10.30 -36.25
CA THR A 1167 -19.93 -10.97 -34.96
C THR A 1167 -21.16 -10.64 -34.12
N ALA A 1168 -21.32 -11.34 -32.99
CA ALA A 1168 -22.45 -11.08 -32.09
C ALA A 1168 -22.34 -9.71 -31.41
N SER A 1169 -21.11 -9.22 -31.20
CA SER A 1169 -20.83 -7.90 -30.61
C SER A 1169 -21.28 -6.79 -31.57
N GLU A 1170 -20.81 -6.86 -32.82
CA GLU A 1170 -21.17 -5.92 -33.88
C GLU A 1170 -22.66 -5.88 -34.19
N LEU A 1171 -23.32 -7.05 -34.13
CA LEU A 1171 -24.78 -7.10 -34.20
C LEU A 1171 -25.44 -6.40 -33.00
N GLY A 1172 -24.87 -6.56 -31.81
CA GLY A 1172 -25.30 -5.86 -30.60
C GLY A 1172 -25.24 -4.34 -30.76
N ASP A 1173 -24.17 -3.82 -31.36
CA ASP A 1173 -24.00 -2.40 -31.62
C ASP A 1173 -24.99 -1.86 -32.64
N ALA A 1174 -25.29 -2.62 -33.69
CA ALA A 1174 -26.36 -2.29 -34.63
C ALA A 1174 -27.75 -2.28 -33.94
N VAL A 1175 -28.01 -3.22 -33.04
CA VAL A 1175 -29.28 -3.26 -32.28
C VAL A 1175 -29.39 -2.06 -31.33
N ASN A 1176 -28.29 -1.67 -30.68
CA ASN A 1176 -28.23 -0.49 -29.81
C ASN A 1176 -28.45 0.80 -30.61
N ALA A 1177 -27.80 0.95 -31.76
CA ALA A 1177 -28.00 2.09 -32.66
C ALA A 1177 -29.45 2.17 -33.17
N PHE A 1178 -30.10 1.04 -33.43
CA PHE A 1178 -31.53 1.00 -33.74
C PHE A 1178 -32.40 1.42 -32.55
N GLY A 1179 -32.08 0.98 -31.34
CA GLY A 1179 -32.78 1.38 -30.10
C GLY A 1179 -32.71 2.88 -29.82
N GLN A 1180 -31.61 3.53 -30.21
CA GLN A 1180 -31.41 4.97 -30.11
C GLN A 1180 -32.01 5.76 -31.29
N GLY A 1181 -32.57 5.06 -32.30
CA GLY A 1181 -33.17 5.67 -33.49
C GLY A 1181 -32.20 6.09 -34.59
N ASN A 1182 -30.92 5.68 -34.48
CA ASN A 1182 -29.86 5.99 -35.45
C ASN A 1182 -29.85 5.04 -36.66
N LEU A 1183 -30.54 3.90 -36.57
CA LEU A 1183 -30.81 2.99 -37.69
C LEU A 1183 -32.30 2.85 -37.94
N THR A 1184 -32.68 2.64 -39.20
CA THR A 1184 -34.03 2.18 -39.56
C THR A 1184 -34.14 0.66 -39.43
N ALA A 1185 -35.38 0.16 -39.32
CA ALA A 1185 -35.62 -1.28 -39.23
C ALA A 1185 -35.18 -2.06 -40.49
N ALA A 1186 -35.08 -1.37 -41.64
CA ALA A 1186 -34.57 -1.97 -42.87
C ALA A 1186 -33.04 -2.14 -42.82
N GLU A 1187 -32.34 -1.12 -42.34
CA GLU A 1187 -30.87 -1.11 -42.21
C GLU A 1187 -30.40 -2.10 -41.14
N LEU A 1188 -31.08 -2.18 -39.99
CA LEU A 1188 -30.82 -3.24 -39.00
C LEU A 1188 -31.08 -4.64 -39.60
N GLY A 1189 -32.11 -4.77 -40.45
CA GLY A 1189 -32.41 -6.02 -41.14
C GLY A 1189 -31.29 -6.49 -42.07
N ASP A 1190 -30.56 -5.56 -42.69
CA ASP A 1190 -29.41 -5.85 -43.55
C ASP A 1190 -28.21 -6.35 -42.72
N VAL A 1191 -27.94 -5.73 -41.55
CA VAL A 1191 -26.89 -6.18 -40.61
C VAL A 1191 -27.20 -7.56 -40.03
N VAL A 1192 -28.44 -7.80 -39.58
CA VAL A 1192 -28.91 -9.11 -39.09
C VAL A 1192 -28.78 -10.19 -40.18
N THR A 1193 -29.01 -9.84 -41.44
CA THR A 1193 -28.87 -10.76 -42.57
C THR A 1193 -27.40 -11.12 -42.83
N ALA A 1194 -26.48 -10.16 -42.71
CA ALA A 1194 -25.04 -10.39 -42.83
C ALA A 1194 -24.50 -11.23 -41.65
N PHE A 1195 -24.94 -10.96 -40.42
CA PHE A 1195 -24.68 -11.81 -39.25
C PHE A 1195 -25.15 -13.25 -39.47
N GLY A 1196 -26.39 -13.42 -39.96
CA GLY A 1196 -26.92 -14.75 -40.26
C GLY A 1196 -26.21 -15.49 -41.40
N GLN A 1197 -25.49 -14.79 -42.29
CA GLN A 1197 -24.65 -15.39 -43.33
C GLN A 1197 -23.22 -15.70 -42.84
N SER A 1198 -22.80 -15.07 -41.74
CA SER A 1198 -21.50 -15.25 -41.11
C SER A 1198 -21.44 -16.49 -40.19
N GLN A 1199 -22.60 -17.08 -39.85
CA GLN A 1199 -22.77 -18.22 -38.95
C GLN A 1199 -22.98 -19.57 -39.67
#